data_AF-A0A7C3YII1-F1
#
_entry.id   AF-A0A7C3YII1-F1
#
_cell.length_a   1.000
_cell.length_b   1.000
_cell.length_c   1.000
_cell.angle_alpha   90.00
_cell.angle_beta   90.00
_cell.angle_gamma   90.00
#
_symmetry.space_group_name_H-M   'P 1'
#
loop_
_entity.id
_entity.type
_entity.pdbx_description
1 polymer ?
#
loop_
_entity_poly.entity_id
_entity_poly.type
_entity_poly.pdbx_seq_one_letter_code
_entity_poly.pdbx_strand_id
1 'polypeptide(L)'
;MLRGEDINYYIILHLNGKIILSLFFIELLLLLLMNLHLADLINIILSPFSVFLIPGVFLIIAFLRSPSKISITELTVFSLSTSVPTLSLIVILSAYLIHPLSHIFLYFVLILILSSITIVLILANKELTITFSKAEVFHIPISIVCFLFLVGIFFNLPHYPPPDETVYLLNARYLLLKGELLGLSYSYWRDKIVTLILDGRYLWILIISTFLSFTNISPIHANLIGFIFLFGITLAIPLLMPPLYRNNVLSRFFSIVFGFASPFIMNASFAMPDIPVAFYSSVSIAFFINAFRDSRSSKTIKLDSLALALMFQSIIIMIKINILVLASFVIFLLFFVVKYRLYKIRKYAIITALFIVPPLIYELLIDIPRNIFLYIIKNEHLAILLSKYITLISPAELIIANLSKLLNYTYLDYFLRIYKILSPEALSLIVVSTAISSVFIEERKNNFHIRLLFSFTWIAILLAFVYFLFSSGIGDIIRNFLLIYPCIISLASVSCSRIIRKMSLKYMLIPFLPMVAFLFLNVLLINYDSSPVWNPSLDSLKISLLQLIAYALIILVRALLPFKKYILIVKFSFRTIKFNFLKLIFLILLVSTVLINVYSMSIDYQIIAKTSKDYGQMNIGGKLNNTNIVFTNAYGLFAFMPDVLLSDGFIFSFPQIDELNITYAGNLKLLISDSKDATWLNEMYVGAYPRSQGMFQETVETVHDLSYAKNNGSAKSVLIVYKPEINDYVFRFNGENSYIAFPSLSSQNFTELTLEALINPVVDGKVHDIITKGNDKGNGNFILRIDNAGRISFLTIHNNKLYQAVGPKLASNFYYHIVTVFDGFYLKIYVNGTLFESRMIEENVTLSNVNPILVGCQNLSGYYYYKGDLLYLRIYNKALDERTVIALFKNQSSTPFQDLVLWIKPKVYRLSLVNHIRTLSGNNLYICKYNLEGNETMGSPQNKKVYINSIQINVTSVGKNMDIVQITLNCTSLVQDKITILIGALEFSKIFITTINRGENIVTITLPSFIQTDTGRLPYGTVFTRWANVLIIDSGKKIVYSNTISLWNFSLYDMAFYFAGLVMIVIVICALVARIFKISQC
;
A
#
# COMPACT_ATOMS: atom_id res chain seq x y z
N MET A 1 17.66 -37.25 -11.68
CA MET A 1 18.75 -38.03 -11.04
C MET A 1 19.33 -37.28 -9.83
N LEU A 2 18.65 -37.32 -8.68
CA LEU A 2 19.04 -36.68 -7.40
C LEU A 2 19.50 -37.70 -6.33
N ARG A 3 19.59 -38.98 -6.71
CA ARG A 3 19.70 -40.14 -5.82
C ARG A 3 20.99 -40.91 -6.11
N GLY A 4 21.96 -40.79 -5.21
CA GLY A 4 23.04 -41.77 -5.04
C GLY A 4 22.92 -42.51 -3.70
N GLU A 5 21.83 -42.30 -2.96
CA GLU A 5 21.55 -43.00 -1.70
C GLU A 5 20.09 -43.45 -1.73
N ASP A 6 19.82 -44.67 -1.29
CA ASP A 6 18.49 -45.28 -1.22
C ASP A 6 17.58 -44.46 -0.31
N ILE A 7 16.74 -43.62 -0.91
CA ILE A 7 15.75 -42.84 -0.17
C ILE A 7 14.47 -43.67 -0.08
N ASN A 8 14.07 -44.03 1.13
CA ASN A 8 12.74 -44.59 1.41
C ASN A 8 11.68 -43.50 1.29
N TYR A 9 10.99 -43.46 0.15
CA TYR A 9 9.84 -42.59 -0.04
C TYR A 9 8.62 -43.18 0.63
N TYR A 10 7.86 -42.33 1.30
CA TYR A 10 6.74 -42.76 2.13
C TYR A 10 5.43 -42.76 1.34
N ILE A 11 5.23 -41.75 0.48
CA ILE A 11 4.07 -41.66 -0.42
C ILE A 11 4.59 -41.32 -1.82
N ILE A 12 4.03 -41.98 -2.83
CA ILE A 12 4.27 -41.71 -4.25
C ILE A 12 2.90 -41.42 -4.87
N LEU A 13 2.76 -40.25 -5.48
CA LEU A 13 1.55 -39.84 -6.17
C LEU A 13 1.83 -39.78 -7.67
N HIS A 14 1.14 -40.63 -8.43
CA HIS A 14 1.19 -40.67 -9.88
C HIS A 14 0.16 -39.69 -10.43
N LEU A 15 0.61 -38.58 -11.01
CA LEU A 15 -0.26 -37.66 -11.74
C LEU A 15 -0.57 -38.24 -13.11
N ASN A 16 -1.85 -38.51 -13.34
CA ASN A 16 -2.42 -38.87 -14.64
C ASN A 16 -3.45 -37.81 -15.06
N GLY A 17 -3.97 -37.89 -16.30
CA GLY A 17 -4.93 -36.91 -16.83
C GLY A 17 -6.15 -36.67 -15.93
N LYS A 18 -6.65 -37.70 -15.22
CA LYS A 18 -7.78 -37.57 -14.28
C LYS A 18 -7.44 -36.73 -13.06
N ILE A 19 -6.26 -36.90 -12.47
CA ILE A 19 -5.82 -36.11 -11.30
C ILE A 19 -5.48 -34.67 -11.72
N ILE A 20 -4.93 -34.47 -12.91
CA ILE A 20 -4.71 -33.12 -13.47
C ILE A 20 -6.05 -32.39 -13.62
N LEU A 21 -7.09 -33.08 -14.11
CA LEU A 21 -8.43 -32.54 -14.22
C LEU A 21 -9.07 -32.22 -12.85
N SER A 22 -8.90 -33.10 -11.86
CA SER A 22 -9.41 -32.83 -10.50
C SER A 22 -8.72 -31.64 -9.84
N LEU A 23 -7.41 -31.47 -10.03
CA LEU A 23 -6.67 -30.28 -9.58
C LEU A 23 -7.19 -29.00 -10.23
N PHE A 24 -7.55 -29.05 -11.52
CA PHE A 24 -8.14 -27.90 -12.21
C PHE A 24 -9.51 -27.52 -11.66
N PHE A 25 -10.38 -28.49 -11.35
CA PHE A 25 -11.67 -28.20 -10.72
C PHE A 25 -11.54 -27.66 -9.30
N ILE A 26 -10.56 -28.16 -8.52
CA ILE A 26 -10.23 -27.59 -7.20
C ILE A 26 -9.80 -26.13 -7.35
N GLU A 27 -8.97 -25.82 -8.34
CA GLU A 27 -8.52 -24.45 -8.59
C GLU A 27 -9.69 -23.53 -8.98
N LEU A 28 -10.60 -24.00 -9.84
CA LEU A 28 -11.78 -23.23 -10.24
C LEU A 28 -12.69 -22.94 -9.03
N LEU A 29 -12.83 -23.89 -8.10
CA LEU A 29 -13.56 -23.69 -6.84
C LEU A 29 -12.87 -22.65 -5.95
N LEU A 30 -11.54 -22.67 -5.83
CA LEU A 30 -10.79 -21.71 -5.01
C LEU A 30 -10.87 -20.30 -5.60
N LEU A 31 -10.75 -20.14 -6.92
CA LEU A 31 -10.91 -18.85 -7.60
C LEU A 31 -12.35 -18.32 -7.47
N LEU A 32 -13.36 -19.21 -7.50
CA LEU A 32 -14.76 -18.82 -7.25
C LEU A 32 -14.94 -18.32 -5.81
N LEU A 33 -14.37 -19.01 -4.83
CA LEU A 33 -14.43 -18.59 -3.42
C LEU A 33 -13.78 -17.23 -3.19
N MET A 34 -12.64 -16.94 -3.84
CA MET A 34 -12.00 -15.63 -3.76
C MET A 34 -12.83 -14.50 -4.39
N ASN A 35 -13.52 -14.80 -5.49
CA ASN A 35 -14.40 -13.85 -6.17
C ASN A 35 -15.63 -13.44 -5.33
N LEU A 36 -16.12 -14.32 -4.46
CA LEU A 36 -17.26 -14.02 -3.59
C LEU A 36 -16.96 -12.96 -2.52
N HIS A 37 -15.67 -12.61 -2.32
CA HIS A 37 -15.22 -11.58 -1.38
C HIS A 37 -15.90 -11.66 0.00
N LEU A 38 -15.83 -12.84 0.62
CA LEU A 38 -16.44 -13.08 1.92
C LEU A 38 -15.75 -12.28 3.03
N ALA A 39 -14.42 -12.14 2.95
CA ALA A 39 -13.60 -11.30 3.82
C ALA A 39 -12.18 -11.13 3.24
N ASP A 40 -11.54 -9.98 3.47
CA ASP A 40 -10.14 -9.71 3.07
C ASP A 40 -9.19 -10.82 3.57
N LEU A 41 -9.33 -11.25 4.83
CA LEU A 41 -8.50 -12.29 5.44
C LEU A 41 -8.60 -13.63 4.68
N ILE A 42 -9.79 -14.01 4.21
CA ILE A 42 -10.00 -15.26 3.46
C ILE A 42 -9.27 -15.19 2.12
N ASN A 43 -9.41 -14.09 1.39
CA ASN A 43 -8.74 -13.90 0.11
C ASN A 43 -7.22 -13.89 0.27
N ILE A 44 -6.70 -13.28 1.32
CA ILE A 44 -5.26 -13.28 1.63
C ILE A 44 -4.78 -14.69 1.94
N ILE A 45 -5.53 -15.47 2.73
CA ILE A 45 -5.20 -16.85 3.09
C ILE A 45 -5.20 -17.79 1.86
N LEU A 46 -6.15 -17.61 0.95
CA LEU A 46 -6.28 -18.44 -0.25
C LEU A 46 -5.26 -18.08 -1.34
N SER A 47 -4.89 -16.80 -1.44
CA SER A 47 -3.99 -16.27 -2.48
C SER A 47 -2.67 -17.03 -2.71
N PRO A 48 -1.92 -17.51 -1.69
CA PRO A 48 -0.67 -18.20 -1.92
C PRO A 48 -0.90 -19.53 -2.65
N PHE A 49 -2.07 -20.14 -2.46
CA PHE A 49 -2.41 -21.44 -3.01
C PHE A 49 -3.02 -21.32 -4.40
N SER A 50 -4.11 -20.56 -4.55
CA SER A 50 -4.82 -20.42 -5.82
C SER A 50 -4.12 -19.48 -6.80
N VAL A 51 -3.67 -18.31 -6.35
CA VAL A 51 -3.06 -17.33 -7.27
C VAL A 51 -1.63 -17.72 -7.61
N PHE A 52 -0.81 -18.05 -6.61
CA PHE A 52 0.63 -18.26 -6.84
C PHE A 52 1.03 -19.73 -7.00
N LEU A 53 0.60 -20.64 -6.12
CA LEU A 53 1.15 -21.99 -6.12
C LEU A 53 0.60 -22.87 -7.23
N ILE A 54 -0.73 -22.98 -7.37
CA ILE A 54 -1.37 -23.91 -8.31
C ILE A 54 -1.09 -23.54 -9.79
N PRO A 55 -1.21 -22.27 -10.23
CA PRO A 55 -0.82 -21.87 -11.58
C PRO A 55 0.65 -22.17 -11.87
N GLY A 56 1.53 -21.99 -10.89
CA GLY A 56 2.94 -22.38 -11.01
C GLY A 56 3.12 -23.90 -11.16
N VAL A 57 2.31 -24.71 -10.48
CA VAL A 57 2.34 -26.17 -10.62
C VAL A 57 1.92 -26.57 -12.02
N PHE A 58 0.83 -26.01 -12.56
CA PHE A 58 0.40 -26.26 -13.95
C PHE A 58 1.48 -25.86 -14.96
N LEU A 59 2.08 -24.69 -14.78
CA LEU A 59 3.16 -24.19 -15.62
C LEU A 59 4.38 -25.12 -15.60
N ILE A 60 4.83 -25.57 -14.42
CA ILE A 60 5.99 -26.49 -14.33
C ILE A 60 5.68 -27.85 -14.94
N ILE A 61 4.50 -28.41 -14.67
CA ILE A 61 4.10 -29.72 -15.21
C ILE A 61 4.04 -29.66 -16.75
N ALA A 62 3.60 -28.55 -17.34
CA ALA A 62 3.59 -28.36 -18.80
C ALA A 62 4.99 -28.53 -19.42
N PHE A 63 6.01 -27.95 -18.80
CA PHE A 63 7.40 -28.01 -19.29
C PHE A 63 8.14 -29.31 -18.97
N LEU A 64 7.81 -29.99 -17.85
CA LEU A 64 8.49 -31.23 -17.46
C LEU A 64 8.26 -32.34 -18.49
N ARG A 65 9.32 -33.06 -18.89
CA ARG A 65 9.18 -34.22 -19.81
C ARG A 65 8.50 -35.41 -19.12
N SER A 66 7.74 -36.20 -19.86
CA SER A 66 7.17 -37.47 -19.39
C SER A 66 8.07 -38.65 -19.78
N PRO A 67 8.34 -39.62 -18.88
CA PRO A 67 8.08 -39.60 -17.44
C PRO A 67 9.12 -38.76 -16.68
N SER A 68 8.67 -38.03 -15.64
CA SER A 68 9.56 -37.31 -14.72
C SER A 68 9.22 -37.57 -13.26
N LYS A 69 10.20 -37.29 -12.39
CA LYS A 69 10.11 -37.51 -10.95
C LYS A 69 10.59 -36.28 -10.19
N ILE A 70 9.71 -35.74 -9.35
CA ILE A 70 9.98 -34.53 -8.56
C ILE A 70 9.55 -34.73 -7.10
N SER A 71 10.25 -34.10 -6.16
CA SER A 71 9.79 -34.05 -4.77
C SER A 71 8.76 -32.94 -4.59
N ILE A 72 7.83 -33.10 -3.64
CA ILE A 72 6.81 -32.07 -3.38
C ILE A 72 7.44 -30.73 -2.96
N THR A 73 8.57 -30.75 -2.23
CA THR A 73 9.28 -29.51 -1.85
C THR A 73 9.90 -28.78 -3.03
N GLU A 74 10.50 -29.51 -3.96
CA GLU A 74 11.00 -28.92 -5.21
C GLU A 74 9.86 -28.35 -6.04
N LEU A 75 8.77 -29.11 -6.20
CA LEU A 75 7.62 -28.67 -6.98
C LEU A 75 7.00 -27.38 -6.43
N THR A 76 6.79 -27.30 -5.11
CA THR A 76 6.18 -26.14 -4.44
C THR A 76 7.08 -24.90 -4.45
N VAL A 77 8.38 -25.05 -4.20
CA VAL A 77 9.32 -23.92 -4.24
C VAL A 77 9.46 -23.40 -5.66
N PHE A 78 9.57 -24.29 -6.65
CA PHE A 78 9.69 -23.85 -8.04
C PHE A 78 8.39 -23.22 -8.53
N SER A 79 7.23 -23.79 -8.19
CA SER A 79 5.95 -23.26 -8.66
C SER A 79 5.76 -21.82 -8.20
N LEU A 80 6.00 -21.54 -6.91
CA LEU A 80 5.99 -20.18 -6.37
C LEU A 80 7.03 -19.27 -7.04
N SER A 81 8.24 -19.76 -7.29
CA SER A 81 9.30 -18.95 -7.89
C SER A 81 9.01 -18.54 -9.34
N THR A 82 8.32 -19.40 -10.11
CA THR A 82 8.01 -19.14 -11.53
C THR A 82 6.68 -18.44 -11.73
N SER A 83 5.67 -18.72 -10.89
CA SER A 83 4.33 -18.15 -11.07
C SER A 83 4.28 -16.65 -10.83
N VAL A 84 4.98 -16.18 -9.79
CA VAL A 84 5.02 -14.76 -9.42
C VAL A 84 5.40 -13.86 -10.61
N PRO A 85 6.56 -14.05 -11.29
CA PRO A 85 6.91 -13.24 -12.45
C PRO A 85 5.96 -13.47 -13.64
N THR A 86 5.41 -14.68 -13.82
CA THR A 86 4.45 -14.94 -14.92
C THR A 86 3.13 -14.21 -14.74
N LEU A 87 2.62 -14.10 -13.50
CA LEU A 87 1.38 -13.39 -13.22
C LEU A 87 1.60 -11.88 -13.29
N SER A 88 2.76 -11.40 -12.86
CA SER A 88 3.19 -10.02 -13.08
C SER A 88 3.22 -9.62 -14.56
N LEU A 89 3.60 -10.55 -15.46
CA LEU A 89 3.51 -10.34 -16.92
C LEU A 89 2.07 -10.25 -17.41
N ILE A 90 1.16 -11.06 -16.86
CA ILE A 90 -0.26 -11.02 -17.24
C ILE A 90 -0.87 -9.69 -16.82
N VAL A 91 -0.59 -9.24 -15.60
CA VAL A 91 -1.16 -8.01 -15.03
C VAL A 91 -0.68 -6.77 -15.78
N ILE A 92 0.62 -6.68 -16.09
CA ILE A 92 1.14 -5.54 -16.84
C ILE A 92 0.53 -5.48 -18.25
N LEU A 93 0.44 -6.62 -18.95
CA LEU A 93 -0.14 -6.68 -20.28
C LEU A 93 -1.62 -6.28 -20.26
N SER A 94 -2.37 -6.77 -19.27
CA SER A 94 -3.78 -6.42 -19.12
C SER A 94 -4.00 -4.95 -18.75
N ALA A 95 -3.16 -4.37 -17.89
CA ALA A 95 -3.27 -2.99 -17.45
C ALA A 95 -3.04 -1.99 -18.61
N TYR A 96 -2.11 -2.30 -19.51
CA TYR A 96 -1.89 -1.50 -20.72
C TYR A 96 -3.07 -1.57 -21.70
N LEU A 97 -3.74 -2.72 -21.80
CA LEU A 97 -4.86 -2.91 -22.72
C LEU A 97 -6.18 -2.38 -22.18
N ILE A 98 -6.42 -2.50 -20.87
CA ILE A 98 -7.69 -2.18 -20.22
C ILE A 98 -7.42 -1.49 -18.89
N HIS A 99 -7.84 -0.24 -18.76
CA HIS A 99 -7.76 0.56 -17.55
C HIS A 99 -9.07 1.33 -17.32
N PRO A 100 -9.61 1.36 -16.09
CA PRO A 100 -9.13 0.66 -14.90
C PRO A 100 -9.27 -0.87 -15.00
N LEU A 101 -8.29 -1.59 -14.46
CA LEU A 101 -8.20 -3.04 -14.58
C LEU A 101 -9.18 -3.74 -13.63
N SER A 102 -10.10 -4.54 -14.18
CA SER A 102 -11.06 -5.29 -13.36
C SER A 102 -10.50 -6.65 -12.91
N HIS A 103 -10.73 -6.98 -11.63
CA HIS A 103 -10.31 -8.27 -11.06
C HIS A 103 -10.99 -9.47 -11.74
N ILE A 104 -12.25 -9.32 -12.14
CA ILE A 104 -13.02 -10.36 -12.86
C ILE A 104 -12.36 -10.70 -14.19
N PHE A 105 -11.90 -9.69 -14.93
CA PHE A 105 -11.18 -9.90 -16.20
C PHE A 105 -9.91 -10.71 -15.99
N LEU A 106 -9.12 -10.40 -14.95
CA LEU A 106 -7.90 -11.15 -14.64
C LEU A 106 -8.16 -12.62 -14.29
N TYR A 107 -9.21 -12.91 -13.52
CA TYR A 107 -9.58 -14.29 -13.25
C TYR A 107 -10.03 -15.02 -14.50
N PHE A 108 -10.78 -14.37 -15.39
CA PHE A 108 -11.15 -14.95 -16.67
C PHE A 108 -9.93 -15.29 -17.52
N VAL A 109 -8.95 -14.38 -17.62
CA VAL A 109 -7.67 -14.62 -18.31
C VAL A 109 -6.91 -15.78 -17.66
N LEU A 110 -6.84 -15.83 -16.33
CA LEU A 110 -6.16 -16.92 -15.61
C LEU A 110 -6.83 -18.27 -15.87
N ILE A 111 -8.17 -18.34 -15.83
CA ILE A 111 -8.94 -19.56 -16.13
C ILE A 111 -8.74 -20.01 -17.58
N LEU A 112 -8.71 -19.08 -18.54
CA LEU A 112 -8.40 -19.38 -19.93
C LEU A 112 -6.99 -19.99 -20.09
N ILE A 113 -5.99 -19.41 -19.42
CA ILE A 113 -4.62 -19.94 -19.45
C ILE A 113 -4.58 -21.33 -18.82
N LEU A 114 -5.16 -21.51 -17.63
CA LEU A 114 -5.19 -22.79 -16.93
C LEU A 114 -5.93 -23.88 -17.72
N SER A 115 -7.06 -23.53 -18.34
CA SER A 115 -7.82 -24.46 -19.19
C SER A 115 -7.05 -24.85 -20.46
N SER A 116 -6.33 -23.91 -21.09
CA SER A 116 -5.48 -24.23 -22.23
C SER A 116 -4.35 -25.19 -21.84
N ILE A 117 -3.71 -24.97 -20.68
CA ILE A 117 -2.64 -25.82 -20.17
C ILE A 117 -3.20 -27.22 -19.82
N THR A 118 -4.36 -27.31 -19.17
CA THR A 118 -4.96 -28.61 -18.82
C THR A 118 -5.30 -29.43 -20.04
N ILE A 119 -5.88 -28.81 -21.07
CA ILE A 119 -6.17 -29.47 -22.36
C ILE A 119 -4.88 -30.03 -22.97
N VAL A 120 -3.82 -29.23 -23.04
CA VAL A 120 -2.51 -29.65 -23.56
C VAL A 120 -1.93 -30.81 -22.74
N LEU A 121 -2.01 -30.76 -21.42
CA LEU A 121 -1.50 -31.81 -20.52
C LEU A 121 -2.25 -33.14 -20.69
N ILE A 122 -3.56 -33.09 -20.88
CA ILE A 122 -4.41 -34.27 -21.09
C ILE A 122 -4.13 -34.88 -22.47
N LEU A 123 -4.10 -34.07 -23.53
CA LEU A 123 -3.80 -34.53 -24.90
C LEU A 123 -2.40 -35.14 -25.00
N ALA A 124 -1.43 -34.61 -24.24
CA ALA A 124 -0.06 -35.11 -24.23
C ALA A 124 0.14 -36.38 -23.36
N ASN A 125 -0.91 -36.94 -22.75
CA ASN A 125 -0.84 -38.10 -21.84
C ASN A 125 0.31 -37.98 -20.82
N LYS A 126 0.41 -36.82 -20.16
CA LYS A 126 1.50 -36.54 -19.22
C LYS A 126 1.46 -37.47 -18.02
N GLU A 127 2.56 -38.20 -17.82
CA GLU A 127 2.80 -39.01 -16.63
C GLU A 127 3.91 -38.40 -15.77
N LEU A 128 3.58 -38.15 -14.50
CA LEU A 128 4.52 -37.53 -13.56
C LEU A 128 4.42 -38.17 -12.18
N THR A 129 5.57 -38.40 -11.55
CA THR A 129 5.63 -39.01 -10.21
C THR A 129 6.06 -37.96 -9.18
N ILE A 130 5.12 -37.56 -8.32
CA ILE A 130 5.41 -36.71 -7.17
C ILE A 130 5.75 -37.62 -5.99
N THR A 131 6.87 -37.33 -5.34
CA THR A 131 7.33 -38.12 -4.20
C THR A 131 7.34 -37.31 -2.91
N PHE A 132 6.95 -37.98 -1.82
CA PHE A 132 6.93 -37.43 -0.48
C PHE A 132 7.85 -38.25 0.43
N SER A 133 8.85 -37.60 1.01
CA SER A 133 9.60 -38.18 2.13
C SER A 133 8.80 -38.06 3.43
N LYS A 134 9.08 -38.94 4.40
CA LYS A 134 8.43 -38.92 5.72
C LYS A 134 8.53 -37.54 6.39
N ALA A 135 9.63 -36.81 6.18
CA ALA A 135 9.80 -35.48 6.74
C ALA A 135 8.97 -34.40 6.02
N GLU A 136 8.65 -34.56 4.74
CA GLU A 136 7.86 -33.57 3.98
C GLU A 136 6.38 -33.61 4.35
N VAL A 137 5.87 -34.81 4.66
CA VAL A 137 4.50 -35.02 5.15
C VAL A 137 4.24 -34.25 6.45
N PHE A 138 5.26 -34.06 7.29
CA PHE A 138 5.14 -33.20 8.49
C PHE A 138 5.45 -31.73 8.18
N HIS A 139 6.46 -31.46 7.36
CA HIS A 139 6.96 -30.10 7.15
C HIS A 139 5.92 -29.18 6.48
N ILE A 140 5.29 -29.63 5.39
CA ILE A 140 4.42 -28.77 4.59
C ILE A 140 3.16 -28.36 5.38
N PRO A 141 2.39 -29.29 6.00
CA PRO A 141 1.19 -28.90 6.75
C PRO A 141 1.50 -27.97 7.92
N ILE A 142 2.58 -28.23 8.67
CA ILE A 142 2.98 -27.37 9.80
C ILE A 142 3.40 -25.99 9.28
N SER A 143 4.09 -25.92 8.14
CA SER A 143 4.45 -24.63 7.52
C SER A 143 3.21 -23.83 7.12
N ILE A 144 2.17 -24.50 6.61
CA ILE A 144 0.88 -23.86 6.30
C ILE A 144 0.22 -23.34 7.58
N VAL A 145 0.16 -24.15 8.65
CA VAL A 145 -0.42 -23.71 9.93
C VAL A 145 0.32 -22.51 10.52
N CYS A 146 1.67 -22.50 10.48
CA CYS A 146 2.47 -21.37 10.92
C CYS A 146 2.24 -20.11 10.07
N PHE A 147 2.13 -20.27 8.75
CA PHE A 147 1.79 -19.18 7.83
C PHE A 147 0.41 -18.58 8.17
N LEU A 148 -0.62 -19.42 8.31
CA LEU A 148 -1.98 -18.98 8.66
C LEU A 148 -2.01 -18.27 10.02
N PHE A 149 -1.30 -18.79 11.00
CA PHE A 149 -1.19 -18.18 12.33
C PHE A 149 -0.56 -16.78 12.27
N LEU A 150 0.53 -16.60 11.52
CA LEU A 150 1.20 -15.30 11.38
C LEU A 150 0.35 -14.29 10.61
N VAL A 151 -0.27 -14.70 9.49
CA VAL A 151 -1.19 -13.84 8.75
C VAL A 151 -2.34 -13.39 9.64
N GLY A 152 -2.92 -14.31 10.44
CA GLY A 152 -3.98 -13.97 11.39
C GLY A 152 -3.55 -12.99 12.50
N ILE A 153 -2.31 -13.06 12.97
CA ILE A 153 -1.77 -12.07 13.92
C ILE A 153 -1.66 -10.71 13.25
N PHE A 154 -0.90 -10.62 12.15
CA PHE A 154 -0.52 -9.34 11.55
C PHE A 154 -1.66 -8.64 10.80
N PHE A 155 -2.64 -9.40 10.32
CA PHE A 155 -3.88 -8.83 9.75
C PHE A 155 -4.66 -8.00 10.78
N ASN A 156 -4.63 -8.38 12.06
CA ASN A 156 -5.35 -7.69 13.12
C ASN A 156 -4.55 -6.54 13.76
N LEU A 157 -3.29 -6.33 13.36
CA LEU A 157 -2.47 -5.23 13.86
C LEU A 157 -2.68 -3.97 13.00
N PRO A 158 -2.71 -2.77 13.59
CA PRO A 158 -2.80 -1.54 12.81
C PRO A 158 -1.57 -1.40 11.92
N HIS A 159 -1.79 -1.32 10.60
CA HIS A 159 -0.75 -1.07 9.61
C HIS A 159 -0.73 0.39 9.19
N TYR A 160 0.46 0.97 9.17
CA TYR A 160 0.72 2.29 8.62
C TYR A 160 1.93 2.15 7.69
N PRO A 161 1.73 2.31 6.38
CA PRO A 161 2.78 2.01 5.41
C PRO A 161 3.94 3.00 5.53
N PRO A 162 5.20 2.52 5.64
CA PRO A 162 6.36 3.39 5.62
C PRO A 162 6.56 4.08 4.25
N PRO A 163 7.39 5.14 4.18
CA PRO A 163 7.73 5.89 2.96
C PRO A 163 7.91 5.04 1.68
N ASP A 164 8.80 4.04 1.76
CA ASP A 164 9.13 3.16 0.64
C ASP A 164 7.91 2.33 0.20
N GLU A 165 7.08 1.86 1.14
CA GLU A 165 5.90 1.04 0.85
C GLU A 165 4.80 1.87 0.21
N THR A 166 4.54 3.07 0.73
CA THR A 166 3.59 4.03 0.15
C THR A 166 3.89 4.29 -1.31
N VAL A 167 5.18 4.48 -1.63
CA VAL A 167 5.67 4.70 -2.99
C VAL A 167 5.37 3.51 -3.92
N TYR A 168 5.63 2.26 -3.48
CA TYR A 168 5.33 1.08 -4.28
C TYR A 168 3.85 0.89 -4.50
N LEU A 169 3.06 1.09 -3.43
CA LEU A 169 1.61 1.02 -3.52
C LEU A 169 1.16 2.06 -4.54
N LEU A 170 1.53 3.32 -4.39
CA LEU A 170 1.07 4.33 -5.32
C LEU A 170 1.39 4.03 -6.79
N ASN A 171 2.59 3.52 -7.10
CA ASN A 171 2.89 3.06 -8.45
C ASN A 171 2.06 1.85 -8.91
N ALA A 172 1.78 0.91 -8.00
CA ALA A 172 0.84 -0.17 -8.28
C ALA A 172 -0.57 0.39 -8.58
N ARG A 173 -0.95 1.52 -7.98
CA ARG A 173 -2.23 2.21 -8.27
C ARG A 173 -2.28 2.72 -9.69
N TYR A 174 -1.26 3.47 -10.08
CA TYR A 174 -1.18 4.05 -11.42
C TYR A 174 -1.26 2.98 -12.48
N LEU A 175 -0.57 1.85 -12.25
CA LEU A 175 -0.63 0.74 -13.18
C LEU A 175 -2.05 0.18 -13.27
N LEU A 176 -2.69 -0.09 -12.14
CA LEU A 176 -4.02 -0.74 -12.13
C LEU A 176 -5.15 0.19 -12.60
N LEU A 177 -5.09 1.49 -12.31
CA LEU A 177 -6.16 2.44 -12.63
C LEU A 177 -5.93 3.18 -13.96
N LYS A 178 -4.69 3.53 -14.29
CA LYS A 178 -4.35 4.36 -15.45
C LYS A 178 -3.55 3.61 -16.53
N GLY A 179 -3.08 2.40 -16.25
CA GLY A 179 -2.20 1.67 -17.19
C GLY A 179 -0.81 2.31 -17.33
N GLU A 180 -0.43 3.20 -16.40
CA GLU A 180 0.84 3.94 -16.43
C GLU A 180 1.76 3.49 -15.31
N LEU A 181 3.07 3.53 -15.55
CA LEU A 181 4.06 3.15 -14.55
C LEU A 181 5.09 4.27 -14.42
N LEU A 182 5.03 5.00 -13.29
CA LEU A 182 5.93 6.11 -13.01
C LEU A 182 7.25 5.56 -12.45
N GLY A 183 8.36 6.09 -12.94
CA GLY A 183 9.66 5.57 -12.53
C GLY A 183 10.16 6.07 -11.19
N LEU A 184 10.95 5.22 -10.53
CA LEU A 184 11.54 5.46 -9.22
C LEU A 184 13.05 5.46 -9.32
N SER A 185 13.68 6.61 -9.18
CA SER A 185 15.12 6.64 -8.98
C SER A 185 15.54 7.84 -8.16
N TYR A 186 16.47 7.56 -7.25
CA TYR A 186 17.18 8.58 -6.48
C TYR A 186 18.33 9.20 -7.29
N SER A 187 18.72 8.59 -8.41
CA SER A 187 19.89 8.95 -9.22
C SER A 187 19.47 9.52 -10.57
N TYR A 188 19.24 10.83 -10.66
CA TYR A 188 18.77 11.52 -11.88
C TYR A 188 19.79 11.54 -13.03
N TRP A 189 21.06 11.20 -12.76
CA TRP A 189 22.13 11.16 -13.76
C TRP A 189 22.22 9.83 -14.52
N ARG A 190 21.49 8.78 -14.11
CA ARG A 190 21.56 7.46 -14.79
C ARG A 190 20.72 7.44 -16.06
N ASP A 191 21.13 6.61 -17.02
CA ASP A 191 20.32 6.35 -18.21
C ASP A 191 19.01 5.63 -17.87
N LYS A 192 17.94 5.97 -18.60
CA LYS A 192 16.58 5.45 -18.37
C LYS A 192 16.53 3.92 -18.32
N ILE A 193 17.20 3.21 -19.24
CA ILE A 193 17.20 1.74 -19.29
C ILE A 193 17.90 1.15 -18.06
N VAL A 194 18.99 1.75 -17.61
CA VAL A 194 19.72 1.31 -16.41
C VAL A 194 18.83 1.46 -15.18
N THR A 195 18.15 2.60 -15.06
CA THR A 195 17.17 2.84 -14.00
C THR A 195 15.99 1.86 -14.06
N LEU A 196 15.47 1.57 -15.25
CA LEU A 196 14.39 0.61 -15.48
C LEU A 196 14.74 -0.79 -14.98
N ILE A 197 15.98 -1.23 -15.19
CA ILE A 197 16.40 -2.60 -14.86
C ILE A 197 16.87 -2.72 -13.41
N LEU A 198 17.54 -1.70 -12.87
CA LEU A 198 18.30 -1.82 -11.63
C LEU A 198 17.73 -1.03 -10.44
N ASP A 199 17.23 0.18 -10.68
CA ASP A 199 16.92 1.12 -9.59
C ASP A 199 15.43 1.22 -9.27
N GLY A 200 14.56 1.16 -10.29
CA GLY A 200 13.14 1.49 -10.10
C GLY A 200 12.25 0.36 -9.62
N ARG A 201 12.84 -0.80 -9.28
CA ARG A 201 12.17 -1.89 -8.55
C ARG A 201 10.85 -2.32 -9.22
N TYR A 202 10.78 -2.24 -10.54
CA TYR A 202 9.55 -2.42 -11.30
C TYR A 202 8.97 -3.81 -11.11
N LEU A 203 9.80 -4.86 -11.08
CA LEU A 203 9.30 -6.20 -10.81
C LEU A 203 8.61 -6.27 -9.45
N TRP A 204 9.13 -5.56 -8.44
CA TRP A 204 8.49 -5.51 -7.13
C TRP A 204 7.12 -4.83 -7.18
N ILE A 205 7.03 -3.69 -7.86
CA ILE A 205 5.76 -2.97 -8.07
C ILE A 205 4.76 -3.88 -8.79
N LEU A 206 5.18 -4.60 -9.84
CA LEU A 206 4.33 -5.54 -10.56
C LEU A 206 3.86 -6.70 -9.69
N ILE A 207 4.71 -7.21 -8.81
CA ILE A 207 4.35 -8.27 -7.86
C ILE A 207 3.28 -7.77 -6.88
N ILE A 208 3.41 -6.55 -6.35
CA ILE A 208 2.40 -5.92 -5.50
C ILE A 208 1.09 -5.71 -6.27
N SER A 209 1.16 -5.16 -7.49
CA SER A 209 0.00 -4.98 -8.36
C SER A 209 -0.72 -6.30 -8.59
N THR A 210 0.03 -7.39 -8.83
CA THR A 210 -0.51 -8.73 -9.02
C THR A 210 -1.23 -9.24 -7.79
N PHE A 211 -0.63 -9.05 -6.61
CA PHE A 211 -1.24 -9.47 -5.36
C PHE A 211 -2.56 -8.72 -5.10
N LEU A 212 -2.55 -7.39 -5.22
CA LEU A 212 -3.76 -6.58 -5.06
C LEU A 212 -4.82 -6.93 -6.11
N SER A 213 -4.40 -7.14 -7.35
CA SER A 213 -5.30 -7.40 -8.47
C SER A 213 -5.94 -8.79 -8.45
N PHE A 214 -5.30 -9.79 -7.85
CA PHE A 214 -5.88 -11.14 -7.74
C PHE A 214 -6.51 -11.42 -6.39
N THR A 215 -6.34 -10.56 -5.38
CA THR A 215 -6.98 -10.75 -4.07
C THR A 215 -8.16 -9.82 -3.84
N ASN A 216 -8.23 -8.70 -4.56
CA ASN A 216 -9.28 -7.68 -4.39
C ASN A 216 -9.40 -7.17 -2.94
N ILE A 217 -8.28 -7.15 -2.21
CA ILE A 217 -8.24 -6.69 -0.82
C ILE A 217 -7.97 -5.19 -0.76
N SER A 218 -8.26 -4.58 0.40
CA SER A 218 -7.82 -3.21 0.66
C SER A 218 -6.29 -3.09 0.58
N PRO A 219 -5.73 -2.06 -0.09
CA PRO A 219 -4.28 -1.84 -0.18
C PRO A 219 -3.58 -1.68 1.17
N ILE A 220 -4.31 -1.38 2.25
CA ILE A 220 -3.74 -1.37 3.60
C ILE A 220 -3.23 -2.75 4.05
N HIS A 221 -3.76 -3.83 3.47
CA HIS A 221 -3.32 -5.20 3.74
C HIS A 221 -2.27 -5.71 2.74
N ALA A 222 -1.77 -4.83 1.85
CA ALA A 222 -0.76 -5.20 0.86
C ALA A 222 0.54 -5.72 1.49
N ASN A 223 0.85 -5.26 2.70
CA ASN A 223 2.00 -5.69 3.48
C ASN A 223 2.05 -7.21 3.71
N LEU A 224 0.89 -7.89 3.74
CA LEU A 224 0.81 -9.32 3.97
C LEU A 224 1.38 -10.17 2.82
N ILE A 225 1.66 -9.58 1.66
CA ILE A 225 2.35 -10.24 0.55
C ILE A 225 3.71 -10.81 0.97
N GLY A 226 4.40 -10.16 1.92
CA GLY A 226 5.69 -10.61 2.42
C GLY A 226 5.63 -12.00 3.06
N PHE A 227 4.49 -12.36 3.68
CA PHE A 227 4.30 -13.68 4.29
C PHE A 227 4.27 -14.82 3.26
N ILE A 228 3.87 -14.55 2.01
CA ILE A 228 3.92 -15.54 0.91
C ILE A 228 5.37 -15.93 0.63
N PHE A 229 6.25 -14.93 0.55
CA PHE A 229 7.67 -15.15 0.31
C PHE A 229 8.37 -15.72 1.55
N LEU A 230 7.96 -15.35 2.77
CA LEU A 230 8.44 -15.99 3.99
C LEU A 230 8.08 -17.49 4.01
N PHE A 231 6.84 -17.83 3.68
CA PHE A 231 6.43 -19.23 3.49
C PHE A 231 7.31 -19.93 2.44
N GLY A 232 7.54 -19.30 1.29
CA GLY A 232 8.46 -19.79 0.25
C GLY A 232 9.90 -20.03 0.77
N ILE A 233 10.46 -19.10 1.55
CA ILE A 233 11.79 -19.25 2.18
C ILE A 233 11.81 -20.46 3.10
N THR A 234 10.80 -20.62 3.96
CA THR A 234 10.75 -21.77 4.89
C THR A 234 10.69 -23.11 4.16
N LEU A 235 10.01 -23.17 3.01
CA LEU A 235 10.00 -24.35 2.13
C LEU A 235 11.34 -24.56 1.40
N ALA A 236 12.07 -23.48 1.09
CA ALA A 236 13.35 -23.51 0.39
C ALA A 236 14.54 -23.87 1.30
N ILE A 237 14.51 -23.53 2.60
CA ILE A 237 15.61 -23.82 3.55
C ILE A 237 16.02 -25.30 3.55
N PRO A 238 15.11 -26.30 3.57
CA PRO A 238 15.47 -27.72 3.44
C PRO A 238 16.24 -28.07 2.16
N LEU A 239 16.08 -27.31 1.07
CA LEU A 239 16.81 -27.53 -0.20
C LEU A 239 18.29 -27.14 -0.09
N LEU A 240 18.64 -26.23 0.83
CA LEU A 240 20.02 -25.85 1.16
C LEU A 240 20.74 -26.93 2.00
N MET A 241 19.98 -27.80 2.66
CA MET A 241 20.53 -28.83 3.53
C MET A 241 21.05 -30.04 2.74
N PRO A 242 22.10 -30.72 3.23
CA PRO A 242 22.53 -32.00 2.67
C PRO A 242 21.42 -33.07 2.74
N PRO A 243 21.39 -34.06 1.82
CA PRO A 243 20.30 -35.05 1.69
C PRO A 243 19.93 -35.77 2.99
N LEU A 244 20.94 -36.18 3.77
CA LEU A 244 20.78 -36.84 5.06
C LEU A 244 19.93 -36.02 6.05
N TYR A 245 20.07 -34.69 6.02
CA TYR A 245 19.34 -33.77 6.89
C TYR A 245 18.08 -33.22 6.23
N ARG A 246 18.09 -33.05 4.90
CA ARG A 246 16.91 -32.67 4.12
C ARG A 246 15.76 -33.68 4.32
N ASN A 247 16.05 -34.95 4.55
CA ASN A 247 15.03 -35.99 4.75
C ASN A 247 14.75 -36.34 6.22
N ASN A 248 15.41 -35.66 7.17
CA ASN A 248 15.20 -35.89 8.59
C ASN A 248 14.10 -34.96 9.15
N VAL A 249 13.19 -35.52 9.95
CA VAL A 249 12.04 -34.81 10.54
C VAL A 249 12.52 -33.69 11.47
N LEU A 250 13.57 -33.93 12.27
CA LEU A 250 14.05 -32.97 13.26
C LEU A 250 14.68 -31.71 12.62
N SER A 251 15.52 -31.86 11.61
CA SER A 251 16.13 -30.72 10.90
C SER A 251 15.09 -29.88 10.17
N ARG A 252 14.10 -30.54 9.56
CA ARG A 252 12.94 -29.86 8.96
C ARG A 252 12.07 -29.14 9.98
N PHE A 253 11.88 -29.71 11.17
CA PHE A 253 11.20 -29.01 12.26
C PHE A 253 11.96 -27.72 12.64
N PHE A 254 13.29 -27.79 12.80
CA PHE A 254 14.09 -26.60 13.09
C PHE A 254 14.09 -25.57 11.96
N SER A 255 14.02 -25.96 10.68
CA SER A 255 13.90 -24.98 9.60
C SER A 255 12.60 -24.20 9.63
N ILE A 256 11.48 -24.84 10.01
CA ILE A 256 10.19 -24.15 10.19
C ILE A 256 10.32 -23.16 11.36
N VAL A 257 10.73 -23.67 12.52
CA VAL A 257 10.79 -22.88 13.75
C VAL A 257 11.72 -21.68 13.57
N PHE A 258 12.92 -21.88 13.03
CA PHE A 258 13.86 -20.77 12.82
C PHE A 258 13.51 -19.87 11.64
N GLY A 259 12.89 -20.41 10.58
CA GLY A 259 12.42 -19.61 9.44
C GLY A 259 11.38 -18.58 9.88
N PHE A 260 10.35 -19.03 10.59
CA PHE A 260 9.27 -18.17 11.09
C PHE A 260 9.59 -17.40 12.37
N ALA A 261 10.79 -17.47 12.93
CA ALA A 261 11.19 -16.76 14.17
C ALA A 261 12.17 -15.59 13.95
N SER A 262 12.47 -15.29 12.69
CA SER A 262 13.60 -14.45 12.26
C SER A 262 13.12 -13.06 11.81
N PRO A 263 14.01 -12.14 11.37
CA PRO A 263 13.64 -10.79 10.92
C PRO A 263 12.79 -10.84 9.67
N PHE A 264 12.75 -12.01 9.03
CA PHE A 264 11.83 -12.25 7.94
C PHE A 264 10.42 -11.88 8.35
N ILE A 265 10.00 -12.08 9.61
CA ILE A 265 8.65 -11.72 10.04
C ILE A 265 8.42 -10.21 9.93
N MET A 266 9.28 -9.39 10.54
CA MET A 266 9.12 -7.94 10.55
C MET A 266 9.21 -7.36 9.13
N ASN A 267 10.17 -7.82 8.33
CA ASN A 267 10.27 -7.38 6.93
C ASN A 267 9.14 -7.95 6.06
N ALA A 268 8.55 -9.11 6.42
CA ALA A 268 7.40 -9.70 5.72
C ALA A 268 6.07 -9.07 6.11
N SER A 269 6.02 -8.38 7.26
CA SER A 269 4.88 -7.56 7.66
C SER A 269 4.89 -6.17 7.02
N PHE A 270 5.84 -5.87 6.15
CA PHE A 270 5.84 -4.68 5.29
C PHE A 270 5.85 -5.13 3.81
N ALA A 271 5.28 -4.33 2.91
CA ALA A 271 5.40 -4.59 1.47
C ALA A 271 6.79 -4.11 0.95
N MET A 272 7.85 -4.71 1.49
CA MET A 272 9.23 -4.43 1.12
C MET A 272 9.80 -5.48 0.15
N PRO A 273 10.67 -5.05 -0.80
CA PRO A 273 11.32 -5.96 -1.76
C PRO A 273 12.34 -6.91 -1.10
N ASP A 274 12.71 -6.69 0.16
CA ASP A 274 13.80 -7.40 0.84
C ASP A 274 13.48 -8.91 1.04
N ILE A 275 12.24 -9.26 1.36
CA ILE A 275 11.82 -10.66 1.55
C ILE A 275 11.75 -11.45 0.23
N PRO A 276 11.14 -10.93 -0.85
CA PRO A 276 11.21 -11.58 -2.17
C PRO A 276 12.66 -11.83 -2.61
N VAL A 277 13.56 -10.86 -2.42
CA VAL A 277 14.99 -11.03 -2.72
C VAL A 277 15.58 -12.19 -1.90
N ALA A 278 15.28 -12.27 -0.60
CA ALA A 278 15.71 -13.39 0.23
C ALA A 278 15.14 -14.74 -0.25
N PHE A 279 13.89 -14.80 -0.70
CA PHE A 279 13.28 -16.01 -1.29
C PHE A 279 14.03 -16.46 -2.55
N TYR A 280 14.15 -15.59 -3.55
CA TYR A 280 14.84 -15.93 -4.79
C TYR A 280 16.32 -16.24 -4.57
N SER A 281 16.97 -15.59 -3.61
CA SER A 281 18.35 -15.91 -3.23
C SER A 281 18.47 -17.32 -2.65
N SER A 282 17.51 -17.76 -1.82
CA SER A 282 17.52 -19.10 -1.25
C SER A 282 17.39 -20.19 -2.32
N VAL A 283 16.55 -19.96 -3.34
CA VAL A 283 16.38 -20.86 -4.50
C VAL A 283 17.66 -20.87 -5.35
N SER A 284 18.19 -19.68 -5.65
CA SER A 284 19.44 -19.51 -6.40
C SER A 284 20.62 -20.23 -5.75
N ILE A 285 20.80 -20.04 -4.43
CA ILE A 285 21.88 -20.67 -3.67
C ILE A 285 21.70 -22.18 -3.61
N ALA A 286 20.47 -22.70 -3.47
CA ALA A 286 20.22 -24.15 -3.50
C ALA A 286 20.68 -24.78 -4.83
N PHE A 287 20.40 -24.14 -5.96
CA PHE A 287 20.89 -24.58 -7.26
C PHE A 287 22.40 -24.44 -7.42
N PHE A 288 22.97 -23.35 -6.91
CA PHE A 288 24.42 -23.14 -6.92
C PHE A 288 25.12 -24.27 -6.16
N ILE A 289 24.68 -24.59 -4.93
CA ILE A 289 25.24 -25.68 -4.14
C ILE A 289 25.10 -27.03 -4.88
N ASN A 290 23.94 -27.27 -5.51
CA ASN A 290 23.71 -28.49 -6.29
C ASN A 290 24.65 -28.60 -7.52
N ALA A 291 25.06 -27.48 -8.11
CA ALA A 291 25.97 -27.46 -9.25
C ALA A 291 27.33 -28.12 -8.96
N PHE A 292 27.76 -28.12 -7.69
CA PHE A 292 29.04 -28.63 -7.23
C PHE A 292 28.94 -29.96 -6.45
N ARG A 293 27.75 -30.52 -6.23
CA ARG A 293 27.53 -31.66 -5.32
C ARG A 293 28.36 -32.92 -5.63
N ASP A 294 28.57 -33.24 -6.91
CA ASP A 294 29.30 -34.46 -7.35
C ASP A 294 30.78 -34.20 -7.66
N SER A 295 31.24 -32.97 -7.45
CA SER A 295 32.55 -32.52 -7.95
C SER A 295 33.76 -33.16 -7.26
N ARG A 296 33.57 -33.84 -6.13
CA ARG A 296 34.63 -34.59 -5.42
C ARG A 296 35.06 -35.85 -6.19
N SER A 297 34.16 -36.49 -6.92
CA SER A 297 34.45 -37.70 -7.71
C SER A 297 34.62 -37.40 -9.19
N SER A 298 33.82 -36.50 -9.77
CA SER A 298 33.78 -36.28 -11.22
C SER A 298 34.67 -35.14 -11.72
N LYS A 299 35.16 -34.24 -10.85
CA LYS A 299 35.82 -32.97 -11.23
C LYS A 299 35.02 -32.16 -12.27
N THR A 300 33.69 -32.24 -12.25
CA THR A 300 32.81 -31.49 -13.16
C THR A 300 31.79 -30.63 -12.42
N ILE A 301 31.36 -29.55 -13.06
CA ILE A 301 30.29 -28.65 -12.60
C ILE A 301 29.04 -28.89 -13.44
N LYS A 302 27.88 -29.05 -12.81
CA LYS A 302 26.58 -29.18 -13.50
C LYS A 302 26.11 -27.83 -13.99
N LEU A 303 26.23 -27.61 -15.30
CA LEU A 303 25.96 -26.30 -15.89
C LEU A 303 24.49 -25.90 -15.87
N ASP A 304 23.55 -26.84 -16.01
CA ASP A 304 22.12 -26.49 -15.98
C ASP A 304 21.71 -25.93 -14.60
N SER A 305 22.26 -26.50 -13.52
CA SER A 305 22.04 -25.99 -12.16
C SER A 305 22.73 -24.64 -11.93
N LEU A 306 23.95 -24.45 -12.47
CA LEU A 306 24.63 -23.16 -12.41
C LEU A 306 23.85 -22.08 -13.19
N ALA A 307 23.36 -22.41 -14.39
CA ALA A 307 22.57 -21.50 -15.22
C ALA A 307 21.27 -21.09 -14.50
N LEU A 308 20.56 -22.03 -13.87
CA LEU A 308 19.38 -21.70 -13.05
C LEU A 308 19.72 -20.78 -11.89
N ALA A 309 20.83 -21.04 -11.18
CA ALA A 309 21.25 -20.16 -10.10
C ALA A 309 21.40 -18.70 -10.58
N LEU A 310 22.00 -18.50 -11.77
CA LEU A 310 22.18 -17.17 -12.36
C LEU A 310 20.89 -16.55 -12.89
N MET A 311 19.98 -17.34 -13.48
CA MET A 311 18.67 -16.84 -13.90
C MET A 311 17.87 -16.31 -12.70
N PHE A 312 17.92 -17.00 -11.55
CA PHE A 312 17.31 -16.46 -10.34
C PHE A 312 18.02 -15.21 -9.80
N GLN A 313 19.33 -15.04 -10.03
CA GLN A 313 20.01 -13.77 -9.74
C GLN A 313 19.53 -12.63 -10.64
N SER A 314 19.19 -12.90 -11.90
CA SER A 314 18.61 -11.87 -12.78
C SER A 314 17.25 -11.37 -12.26
N ILE A 315 16.41 -12.28 -11.74
CA ILE A 315 15.14 -11.90 -11.08
C ILE A 315 15.41 -11.03 -9.85
N ILE A 316 16.39 -11.40 -9.02
CA ILE A 316 16.76 -10.59 -7.83
C ILE A 316 17.13 -9.17 -8.24
N ILE A 317 17.97 -9.01 -9.26
CA ILE A 317 18.41 -7.70 -9.77
C ILE A 317 17.21 -6.85 -10.20
N MET A 318 16.23 -7.44 -10.90
CA MET A 318 15.01 -6.74 -11.35
C MET A 318 14.05 -6.36 -10.21
N ILE A 319 14.09 -7.08 -9.09
CA ILE A 319 13.31 -6.73 -7.88
C ILE A 319 14.02 -5.62 -7.11
N LYS A 320 15.28 -5.86 -6.73
CA LYS A 320 16.14 -4.92 -6.02
C LYS A 320 17.60 -5.41 -6.13
N ILE A 321 18.45 -4.56 -6.67
CA ILE A 321 19.87 -4.86 -6.84
C ILE A 321 20.55 -5.24 -5.52
N ASN A 322 21.14 -6.43 -5.47
CA ASN A 322 22.01 -6.87 -4.39
C ASN A 322 23.05 -7.85 -4.92
N ILE A 323 24.32 -7.43 -4.88
CA ILE A 323 25.43 -8.15 -5.55
C ILE A 323 26.04 -9.20 -4.60
N LEU A 324 25.71 -9.21 -3.31
CA LEU A 324 26.42 -9.99 -2.29
C LEU A 324 26.45 -11.50 -2.61
N VAL A 325 25.31 -12.08 -3.02
CA VAL A 325 25.22 -13.50 -3.41
C VAL A 325 25.94 -13.76 -4.73
N LEU A 326 25.77 -12.88 -5.71
CA LEU A 326 26.41 -13.01 -7.02
C LEU A 326 27.94 -12.93 -6.90
N ALA A 327 28.47 -11.98 -6.14
CA ALA A 327 29.90 -11.87 -5.84
C ALA A 327 30.42 -13.13 -5.13
N SER A 328 29.65 -13.67 -4.18
CA SER A 328 29.98 -14.92 -3.51
C SER A 328 30.03 -16.11 -4.49
N PHE A 329 29.11 -16.17 -5.47
CA PHE A 329 29.15 -17.18 -6.53
C PHE A 329 30.40 -17.06 -7.39
N VAL A 330 30.75 -15.84 -7.82
CA VAL A 330 31.91 -15.58 -8.67
C VAL A 330 33.20 -16.00 -7.95
N ILE A 331 33.42 -15.53 -6.71
CA ILE A 331 34.62 -15.87 -5.94
C ILE A 331 34.73 -17.38 -5.72
N PHE A 332 33.63 -18.04 -5.36
CA PHE A 332 33.64 -19.48 -5.14
C PHE A 332 33.88 -20.27 -6.44
N LEU A 333 33.26 -19.85 -7.55
CA LEU A 333 33.45 -20.47 -8.86
C LEU A 333 34.91 -20.33 -9.32
N LEU A 334 35.50 -19.14 -9.18
CA LEU A 334 36.91 -18.88 -9.50
C LEU A 334 37.84 -19.74 -8.66
N PHE A 335 37.64 -19.77 -7.35
CA PHE A 335 38.41 -20.63 -6.45
C PHE A 335 38.33 -22.11 -6.89
N PHE A 336 37.13 -22.59 -7.23
CA PHE A 336 36.93 -23.97 -7.66
C PHE A 336 37.61 -24.28 -9.00
N VAL A 337 37.46 -23.40 -9.99
CA VAL A 337 38.08 -23.55 -11.30
C VAL A 337 39.60 -23.58 -11.19
N VAL A 338 40.19 -22.70 -10.38
CA VAL A 338 41.64 -22.66 -10.15
C VAL A 338 42.11 -23.92 -9.40
N LYS A 339 41.47 -24.25 -8.27
CA LYS A 339 41.83 -25.39 -7.42
C LYS A 339 41.84 -26.72 -8.18
N TYR A 340 40.88 -26.93 -9.08
CA TYR A 340 40.76 -28.15 -9.87
C TYR A 340 41.30 -28.01 -11.29
N ARG A 341 41.96 -26.89 -11.63
CA ARG A 341 42.53 -26.58 -12.96
C ARG A 341 41.52 -26.74 -14.11
N LEU A 342 40.24 -26.43 -13.87
CA LEU A 342 39.16 -26.58 -14.85
C LEU A 342 39.29 -25.61 -16.03
N TYR A 343 40.04 -24.51 -15.88
CA TYR A 343 40.29 -23.54 -16.95
C TYR A 343 41.00 -24.14 -18.16
N LYS A 344 41.63 -25.32 -18.03
CA LYS A 344 42.21 -26.05 -19.17
C LYS A 344 41.14 -26.65 -20.09
N ILE A 345 39.91 -26.80 -19.60
CA ILE A 345 38.77 -27.32 -20.38
C ILE A 345 38.04 -26.13 -21.00
N ARG A 346 37.96 -26.09 -22.34
CA ARG A 346 37.37 -24.99 -23.13
C ARG A 346 36.02 -24.50 -22.57
N LYS A 347 35.14 -25.44 -22.19
CA LYS A 347 33.82 -25.14 -21.64
C LYS A 347 33.88 -24.29 -20.38
N TYR A 348 34.74 -24.64 -19.42
CA TYR A 348 34.88 -23.91 -18.17
C TYR A 348 35.72 -22.63 -18.34
N ALA A 349 36.67 -22.62 -19.28
CA ALA A 349 37.41 -21.41 -19.66
C ALA A 349 36.47 -20.30 -20.16
N ILE A 350 35.52 -20.64 -21.04
CA ILE A 350 34.50 -19.71 -21.55
C ILE A 350 33.64 -19.18 -20.40
N ILE A 351 33.20 -20.05 -19.50
CA ILE A 351 32.39 -19.64 -18.34
C ILE A 351 33.19 -18.69 -17.45
N THR A 352 34.45 -19.00 -17.16
CA THR A 352 35.28 -18.09 -16.36
C THR A 352 35.53 -16.75 -17.05
N ALA A 353 35.75 -16.74 -18.37
CA ALA A 353 35.89 -15.50 -19.12
C ALA A 353 34.60 -14.67 -19.03
N LEU A 354 33.43 -15.31 -19.16
CA LEU A 354 32.13 -14.65 -19.05
C LEU A 354 31.88 -13.99 -17.67
N PHE A 355 32.48 -14.51 -16.60
CA PHE A 355 32.35 -13.93 -15.26
C PHE A 355 33.42 -12.88 -14.93
N ILE A 356 34.61 -12.97 -15.53
CA ILE A 356 35.73 -12.08 -15.20
C ILE A 356 35.77 -10.88 -16.15
N VAL A 357 35.57 -11.11 -17.45
CA VAL A 357 35.79 -10.11 -18.49
C VAL A 357 34.79 -8.96 -18.39
N PRO A 358 33.46 -9.17 -18.25
CA PRO A 358 32.52 -8.05 -18.17
C PRO A 358 32.74 -7.14 -16.95
N PRO A 359 32.92 -7.66 -15.71
CA PRO A 359 33.28 -6.81 -14.57
C PRO A 359 34.61 -6.08 -14.76
N LEU A 360 35.63 -6.73 -15.33
CA LEU A 360 36.90 -6.06 -15.63
C LEU A 360 36.75 -4.93 -16.64
N ILE A 361 36.00 -5.16 -17.72
CA ILE A 361 35.71 -4.13 -18.72
C ILE A 361 34.97 -2.97 -18.07
N TYR A 362 33.97 -3.25 -17.23
CA TYR A 362 33.23 -2.25 -16.48
C TYR A 362 34.16 -1.40 -15.58
N GLU A 363 34.99 -2.05 -14.78
CA GLU A 363 35.94 -1.39 -13.88
C GLU A 363 36.95 -0.54 -14.68
N LEU A 364 37.56 -1.10 -15.73
CA LEU A 364 38.62 -0.45 -16.49
C LEU A 364 38.13 0.67 -17.42
N LEU A 365 36.93 0.54 -18.00
CA LEU A 365 36.42 1.51 -18.98
C LEU A 365 35.47 2.54 -18.38
N ILE A 366 34.75 2.19 -17.31
CA ILE A 366 33.71 3.04 -16.73
C ILE A 366 34.13 3.50 -15.34
N ASP A 367 34.31 2.58 -14.40
CA ASP A 367 34.38 2.94 -12.99
C ASP A 367 35.69 3.62 -12.56
N ILE A 368 36.83 3.04 -12.92
CA ILE A 368 38.16 3.59 -12.62
C ILE A 368 38.35 4.93 -13.35
N PRO A 369 38.11 5.05 -14.68
CA PRO A 369 38.24 6.33 -15.37
C PRO A 369 37.36 7.42 -14.75
N ARG A 370 36.11 7.12 -14.41
CA ARG A 370 35.21 8.06 -13.74
C ARG A 370 35.77 8.55 -12.41
N ASN A 371 36.28 7.66 -11.57
CA ASN A 371 36.88 8.04 -10.29
C ASN A 371 38.17 8.84 -10.44
N ILE A 372 38.98 8.55 -11.46
CA ILE A 372 40.14 9.38 -11.84
C ILE A 372 39.66 10.77 -12.26
N PHE A 373 38.62 10.89 -13.08
CA PHE A 373 38.07 12.18 -13.49
C PHE A 373 37.49 12.98 -12.31
N LEU A 374 36.78 12.32 -11.38
CA LEU A 374 36.20 12.96 -10.19
C LEU A 374 37.26 13.42 -9.19
N TYR A 375 38.09 12.50 -8.70
CA TYR A 375 38.95 12.76 -7.54
C TYR A 375 40.34 13.27 -7.90
N ILE A 376 40.89 12.87 -9.06
CA ILE A 376 42.27 13.20 -9.45
C ILE A 376 42.29 14.39 -10.42
N ILE A 377 41.65 14.25 -11.57
CA ILE A 377 41.63 15.28 -12.63
C ILE A 377 40.67 16.42 -12.26
N LYS A 378 39.66 16.16 -11.42
CA LYS A 378 38.60 17.10 -11.02
C LYS A 378 37.82 17.67 -12.22
N ASN A 379 37.60 16.84 -13.25
CA ASN A 379 36.75 17.16 -14.40
C ASN A 379 35.37 16.52 -14.24
N GLU A 380 34.44 17.31 -13.73
CA GLU A 380 33.08 16.87 -13.41
C GLU A 380 32.26 16.50 -14.65
N HIS A 381 32.45 17.16 -15.79
CA HIS A 381 31.68 16.85 -17.00
C HIS A 381 31.95 15.44 -17.55
N LEU A 382 33.22 15.05 -17.65
CA LEU A 382 33.60 13.70 -18.08
C LEU A 382 33.20 12.64 -17.05
N ALA A 383 33.33 12.97 -15.77
CA ALA A 383 32.85 12.12 -14.70
C ALA A 383 31.33 11.88 -14.77
N ILE A 384 30.53 12.93 -15.00
CA ILE A 384 29.08 12.82 -15.15
C ILE A 384 28.72 11.97 -16.37
N LEU A 385 29.42 12.14 -17.50
CA LEU A 385 29.19 11.33 -18.70
C LEU A 385 29.39 9.83 -18.42
N LEU A 386 30.48 9.46 -17.75
CA LEU A 386 30.71 8.06 -17.36
C LEU A 386 29.74 7.62 -16.26
N SER A 387 29.28 8.54 -15.41
CA SER A 387 28.33 8.23 -14.33
C SER A 387 26.96 7.75 -14.84
N LYS A 388 26.58 8.13 -16.08
CA LYS A 388 25.36 7.66 -16.74
C LYS A 388 25.31 6.14 -16.90
N TYR A 389 26.48 5.54 -17.11
CA TYR A 389 26.67 4.12 -17.40
C TYR A 389 27.12 3.30 -16.19
N ILE A 390 27.14 3.89 -14.99
CA ILE A 390 27.37 3.13 -13.76
C ILE A 390 26.19 2.18 -13.56
N THR A 391 26.44 0.90 -13.78
CA THR A 391 25.46 -0.16 -13.58
C THR A 391 25.56 -0.77 -12.19
N LEU A 392 26.74 -0.75 -11.57
CA LEU A 392 26.99 -1.41 -10.28
C LEU A 392 27.63 -0.43 -9.29
N ILE A 393 27.59 -0.81 -8.01
CA ILE A 393 28.30 -0.10 -6.94
C ILE A 393 29.78 0.01 -7.33
N SER A 394 30.35 1.22 -7.28
CA SER A 394 31.76 1.48 -7.52
C SER A 394 32.63 1.04 -6.33
N PRO A 395 33.38 -0.07 -6.42
CA PRO A 395 34.27 -0.48 -5.33
C PRO A 395 35.39 0.54 -5.14
N ALA A 396 35.89 1.11 -6.25
CA ALA A 396 36.94 2.11 -6.23
C ALA A 396 36.51 3.40 -5.50
N GLU A 397 35.29 3.89 -5.75
CA GLU A 397 34.73 5.05 -5.05
C GLU A 397 34.50 4.76 -3.57
N LEU A 398 33.96 3.58 -3.23
CA LEU A 398 33.74 3.18 -1.83
C LEU A 398 35.04 3.27 -1.01
N ILE A 399 36.15 2.82 -1.60
CA ILE A 399 37.46 2.87 -0.97
C ILE A 399 37.96 4.31 -0.89
N ILE A 400 37.98 5.04 -2.02
CA ILE A 400 38.56 6.39 -2.10
C ILE A 400 37.78 7.38 -1.22
N ALA A 401 36.45 7.37 -1.30
CA ALA A 401 35.58 8.31 -0.60
C ALA A 401 35.56 8.11 0.91
N ASN A 402 35.74 6.87 1.40
CA ASN A 402 35.58 6.54 2.82
C ASN A 402 36.87 6.13 3.52
N LEU A 403 38.03 6.28 2.87
CA LEU A 403 39.33 5.88 3.46
C LEU A 403 39.61 6.62 4.77
N SER A 404 39.32 7.93 4.84
CA SER A 404 39.47 8.74 6.05
C SER A 404 38.59 8.25 7.19
N LYS A 405 37.36 7.81 6.87
CA LYS A 405 36.41 7.27 7.85
C LYS A 405 36.89 5.93 8.41
N LEU A 406 37.44 5.06 7.55
CA LEU A 406 37.99 3.77 7.96
C LEU A 406 39.13 3.92 8.98
N LEU A 407 40.01 4.91 8.77
CA LEU A 407 41.14 5.19 9.66
C LEU A 407 40.70 5.72 11.04
N ASN A 408 39.51 6.29 11.14
CA ASN A 408 38.96 6.86 12.37
C ASN A 408 38.09 5.89 13.18
N TYR A 409 37.88 4.65 12.71
CA TYR A 409 37.07 3.67 13.44
C TYR A 409 37.76 3.20 14.72
N THR A 410 37.01 3.19 15.82
CA THR A 410 37.42 2.53 17.05
C THR A 410 37.19 1.01 16.93
N TYR A 411 37.78 0.22 17.84
CA TYR A 411 37.51 -1.22 17.91
C TYR A 411 36.02 -1.55 18.06
N LEU A 412 35.25 -0.69 18.75
CA LEU A 412 33.82 -0.87 18.95
C LEU A 412 33.02 -0.68 17.65
N ASP A 413 33.46 0.19 16.74
CA ASP A 413 32.81 0.36 15.42
C ASP A 413 32.91 -0.91 14.58
N TYR A 414 34.07 -1.58 14.60
CA TYR A 414 34.26 -2.86 13.91
C TYR A 414 33.37 -3.96 14.52
N PHE A 415 33.32 -4.05 15.85
CA PHE A 415 32.48 -5.01 16.55
C PHE A 415 30.98 -4.78 16.31
N LEU A 416 30.53 -3.52 16.31
CA LEU A 416 29.13 -3.17 16.02
C LEU A 416 28.70 -3.68 14.65
N ARG A 417 29.55 -3.54 13.63
CA ARG A 417 29.24 -4.01 12.26
C ARG A 417 29.17 -5.53 12.17
N ILE A 418 30.12 -6.26 12.77
CA ILE A 418 30.07 -7.74 12.82
C ILE A 418 28.83 -8.21 13.59
N TYR A 419 28.54 -7.54 14.72
CA TYR A 419 27.37 -7.81 15.53
C TYR A 419 26.09 -7.60 14.74
N LYS A 420 25.98 -6.52 13.94
CA LYS A 420 24.79 -6.23 13.12
C LYS A 420 24.60 -7.17 11.93
N ILE A 421 25.69 -7.72 11.37
CA ILE A 421 25.59 -8.74 10.30
C ILE A 421 24.96 -10.02 10.84
N LEU A 422 25.41 -10.47 12.03
CA LEU A 422 24.92 -11.70 12.64
C LEU A 422 23.65 -11.48 13.48
N SER A 423 23.47 -10.27 14.00
CA SER A 423 22.35 -9.68 14.74
C SER A 423 21.47 -10.71 15.46
N PRO A 424 21.78 -11.02 16.73
CA PRO A 424 20.96 -11.88 17.58
C PRO A 424 19.52 -11.40 17.73
N GLU A 425 19.26 -10.10 17.65
CA GLU A 425 17.91 -9.53 17.65
C GLU A 425 17.12 -9.98 16.43
N ALA A 426 17.87 -10.18 15.35
CA ALA A 426 17.30 -10.50 14.09
C ALA A 426 17.02 -12.02 14.01
N LEU A 427 18.04 -12.86 14.17
CA LEU A 427 17.89 -14.32 14.00
C LEU A 427 17.50 -15.08 15.27
N SER A 428 17.49 -14.43 16.43
CA SER A 428 17.63 -15.02 17.78
C SER A 428 19.05 -15.40 18.16
N LEU A 429 19.38 -15.24 19.44
CA LEU A 429 20.68 -15.61 20.01
C LEU A 429 20.98 -17.10 19.81
N ILE A 430 19.95 -17.95 19.86
CA ILE A 430 20.07 -19.40 19.66
C ILE A 430 20.49 -19.73 18.23
N VAL A 431 19.85 -19.13 17.22
CA VAL A 431 20.14 -19.42 15.81
C VAL A 431 21.56 -18.98 15.45
N VAL A 432 21.96 -17.78 15.83
CA VAL A 432 23.31 -17.25 15.56
C VAL A 432 24.37 -18.14 16.21
N SER A 433 24.20 -18.43 17.49
CA SER A 433 25.18 -19.20 18.27
C SER A 433 25.29 -20.64 17.77
N THR A 434 24.18 -21.28 17.42
CA THR A 434 24.17 -22.65 16.88
C THR A 434 24.70 -22.71 15.45
N ALA A 435 24.47 -21.69 14.63
CA ALA A 435 25.08 -21.59 13.31
C ALA A 435 26.61 -21.42 13.38
N ILE A 436 27.12 -20.58 14.28
CA ILE A 436 28.57 -20.44 14.51
C ILE A 436 29.17 -21.74 15.04
N SER A 437 28.43 -22.42 15.92
CA SER A 437 28.83 -23.72 16.47
C SER A 437 28.99 -24.82 15.41
N SER A 438 28.42 -24.64 14.22
CA SER A 438 28.57 -25.58 13.11
C SER A 438 30.04 -25.78 12.70
N VAL A 439 30.93 -24.82 13.01
CA VAL A 439 32.40 -24.92 12.83
C VAL A 439 32.95 -26.16 13.53
N PHE A 440 32.47 -26.44 14.74
CA PHE A 440 33.00 -27.47 15.63
C PHE A 440 32.33 -28.84 15.42
N ILE A 441 31.41 -28.95 14.46
CA ILE A 441 30.75 -30.21 14.13
C ILE A 441 31.66 -31.03 13.23
N GLU A 442 32.07 -32.21 13.72
CA GLU A 442 32.94 -33.17 13.01
C GLU A 442 32.46 -33.50 11.58
N GLU A 443 31.16 -33.49 11.33
CA GLU A 443 30.58 -33.78 10.01
C GLU A 443 30.95 -32.76 8.94
N ARG A 444 31.39 -31.55 9.32
CA ARG A 444 32.00 -30.63 8.36
C ARG A 444 33.21 -31.29 7.70
N LYS A 445 34.04 -32.08 8.39
CA LYS A 445 35.17 -32.76 7.75
C LYS A 445 34.69 -33.84 6.77
N ASN A 446 33.58 -34.50 7.09
CA ASN A 446 33.15 -35.72 6.39
C ASN A 446 32.23 -35.43 5.20
N ASN A 447 31.31 -34.46 5.31
CA ASN A 447 30.31 -34.17 4.29
C ASN A 447 30.72 -32.95 3.44
N PHE A 448 30.96 -33.17 2.14
CA PHE A 448 31.34 -32.11 1.21
C PHE A 448 30.29 -31.01 1.08
N HIS A 449 29.00 -31.38 1.11
CA HIS A 449 27.90 -30.43 0.96
C HIS A 449 27.82 -29.45 2.13
N ILE A 450 28.04 -29.92 3.37
CA ILE A 450 28.10 -29.06 4.56
C ILE A 450 29.28 -28.12 4.49
N ARG A 451 30.45 -28.59 4.03
CA ARG A 451 31.62 -27.72 3.81
C ARG A 451 31.34 -26.64 2.80
N LEU A 452 30.65 -26.98 1.72
CA LEU A 452 30.35 -26.04 0.66
C LEU A 452 29.40 -24.95 1.15
N LEU A 453 28.28 -25.35 1.75
CA LEU A 453 27.32 -24.42 2.36
C LEU A 453 28.02 -23.50 3.38
N PHE A 454 28.82 -24.07 4.28
CA PHE A 454 29.59 -23.31 5.26
C PHE A 454 30.59 -22.33 4.61
N SER A 455 31.34 -22.79 3.61
CA SER A 455 32.37 -21.94 2.97
C SER A 455 31.69 -20.78 2.25
N PHE A 456 30.57 -21.04 1.58
CA PHE A 456 29.75 -20.02 0.93
C PHE A 456 29.23 -18.99 1.94
N THR A 457 28.63 -19.42 3.05
CA THR A 457 28.09 -18.46 4.05
C THR A 457 29.17 -17.58 4.65
N TRP A 458 30.35 -18.12 4.94
CA TRP A 458 31.44 -17.34 5.53
C TRP A 458 32.11 -16.40 4.54
N ILE A 459 32.24 -16.77 3.26
CA ILE A 459 32.66 -15.84 2.21
C ILE A 459 31.66 -14.69 2.13
N ALA A 460 30.36 -14.99 2.17
CA ALA A 460 29.33 -13.97 2.08
C ALA A 460 29.30 -13.05 3.32
N ILE A 461 29.50 -13.58 4.53
CA ILE A 461 29.68 -12.79 5.77
C ILE A 461 30.90 -11.87 5.65
N LEU A 462 32.03 -12.38 5.15
CA LEU A 462 33.26 -11.61 5.00
C LEU A 462 33.09 -10.49 3.97
N LEU A 463 32.48 -10.77 2.82
CA LEU A 463 32.17 -9.76 1.82
C LEU A 463 31.22 -8.70 2.35
N ALA A 464 30.18 -9.10 3.08
CA ALA A 464 29.26 -8.17 3.72
C ALA A 464 30.00 -7.27 4.72
N PHE A 465 30.87 -7.86 5.55
CA PHE A 465 31.68 -7.11 6.49
C PHE A 465 32.55 -6.07 5.78
N VAL A 466 33.30 -6.48 4.76
CA VAL A 466 34.14 -5.56 3.96
C VAL A 466 33.29 -4.45 3.35
N TYR A 467 32.16 -4.79 2.71
CA TYR A 467 31.26 -3.81 2.12
C TYR A 467 30.75 -2.80 3.16
N PHE A 468 30.32 -3.29 4.32
CA PHE A 468 29.78 -2.42 5.36
C PHE A 468 30.85 -1.55 6.00
N LEU A 469 32.13 -1.94 6.07
CA LEU A 469 33.19 -1.03 6.55
C LEU A 469 33.18 0.32 5.82
N PHE A 470 32.86 0.30 4.53
CA PHE A 470 32.79 1.49 3.69
C PHE A 470 31.38 2.12 3.62
N SER A 471 30.34 1.47 4.15
CA SER A 471 28.97 2.02 4.13
C SER A 471 28.74 3.03 5.26
N SER A 472 28.00 4.10 4.97
CA SER A 472 27.72 5.17 5.94
C SER A 472 26.59 4.83 6.93
N GLY A 473 25.60 4.01 6.53
CA GLY A 473 24.43 3.66 7.35
C GLY A 473 24.55 2.31 8.07
N ILE A 474 24.35 2.32 9.39
CA ILE A 474 24.33 1.11 10.25
C ILE A 474 22.95 0.42 10.20
N GLY A 475 21.86 1.18 10.08
CA GLY A 475 20.49 0.65 10.05
C GLY A 475 20.18 -0.28 8.88
N ASP A 476 20.80 -0.04 7.71
CA ASP A 476 20.53 -0.84 6.51
C ASP A 476 21.30 -2.18 6.47
N ILE A 477 22.18 -2.45 7.44
CA ILE A 477 23.00 -3.67 7.48
C ILE A 477 22.10 -4.91 7.52
N ILE A 478 21.11 -4.94 8.42
CA ILE A 478 20.21 -6.08 8.61
C ILE A 478 19.38 -6.33 7.33
N ARG A 479 18.86 -5.26 6.72
CA ARG A 479 18.06 -5.36 5.47
C ARG A 479 18.88 -5.90 4.31
N ASN A 480 20.10 -5.39 4.12
CA ASN A 480 20.96 -5.78 3.00
C ASN A 480 21.56 -7.18 3.16
N PHE A 481 21.68 -7.68 4.39
CA PHE A 481 22.23 -9.01 4.70
C PHE A 481 21.18 -10.12 4.81
N LEU A 482 19.88 -9.76 4.79
CA LEU A 482 18.72 -10.66 4.91
C LEU A 482 18.77 -11.89 3.98
N LEU A 483 19.39 -11.76 2.80
CA LEU A 483 19.48 -12.82 1.79
C LEU A 483 20.41 -14.00 2.15
N ILE A 484 21.29 -13.87 3.16
CA ILE A 484 22.17 -14.97 3.62
C ILE A 484 21.57 -15.71 4.82
N TYR A 485 20.60 -15.12 5.51
CA TYR A 485 19.93 -15.75 6.64
C TYR A 485 19.34 -17.13 6.37
N PRO A 486 18.77 -17.46 5.19
CA PRO A 486 18.33 -18.83 4.91
C PRO A 486 19.47 -19.85 5.04
N CYS A 487 20.69 -19.46 4.67
CA CYS A 487 21.87 -20.31 4.81
C CYS A 487 22.31 -20.43 6.28
N ILE A 488 22.28 -19.33 7.06
CA ILE A 488 22.57 -19.37 8.50
C ILE A 488 21.57 -20.28 9.23
N ILE A 489 20.28 -20.16 8.92
CA ILE A 489 19.21 -21.00 9.46
C ILE A 489 19.39 -22.46 9.05
N SER A 490 19.81 -22.73 7.81
CA SER A 490 20.12 -24.10 7.38
C SER A 490 21.29 -24.71 8.16
N LEU A 491 22.34 -23.95 8.49
CA LEU A 491 23.44 -24.41 9.34
C LEU A 491 23.01 -24.59 10.80
N ALA A 492 22.20 -23.68 11.34
CA ALA A 492 21.64 -23.76 12.68
C ALA A 492 20.75 -25.00 12.85
N SER A 493 19.84 -25.25 11.90
CA SER A 493 18.92 -26.40 11.93
C SER A 493 19.63 -27.75 11.86
N VAL A 494 20.68 -27.86 11.03
CA VAL A 494 21.56 -29.05 11.01
C VAL A 494 22.23 -29.24 12.37
N SER A 495 22.79 -28.17 12.94
CA SER A 495 23.49 -28.18 14.22
C SER A 495 22.56 -28.57 15.39
N CYS A 496 21.37 -27.95 15.47
CA CYS A 496 20.36 -28.25 16.48
C CYS A 496 19.87 -29.70 16.38
N SER A 497 19.61 -30.20 15.17
CA SER A 497 19.19 -31.59 14.99
C SER A 497 20.24 -32.59 15.51
N ARG A 498 21.53 -32.25 15.39
CA ARG A 498 22.67 -33.02 15.91
C ARG A 498 22.74 -32.96 17.44
N ILE A 499 22.60 -31.77 18.01
CA ILE A 499 22.60 -31.54 19.47
C ILE A 499 21.50 -32.39 20.13
N ILE A 500 20.29 -32.39 19.57
CA ILE A 500 19.18 -33.19 20.10
C ILE A 500 19.40 -34.69 19.90
N ARG A 501 20.00 -35.10 18.79
CA ARG A 501 20.26 -36.52 18.53
C ARG A 501 21.27 -37.10 19.53
N LYS A 502 22.37 -36.39 19.80
CA LYS A 502 23.43 -36.84 20.70
C LYS A 502 23.18 -36.52 22.18
N MET A 503 22.58 -35.36 22.48
CA MET A 503 22.22 -34.93 23.85
C MET A 503 23.38 -35.08 24.86
N SER A 504 24.60 -34.74 24.45
CA SER A 504 25.79 -34.75 25.32
C SER A 504 26.15 -33.33 25.77
N LEU A 505 26.65 -33.19 26.99
CA LEU A 505 27.11 -31.90 27.53
C LEU A 505 28.11 -31.19 26.61
N LYS A 506 29.08 -31.92 26.01
CA LYS A 506 30.05 -31.36 25.05
C LYS A 506 29.36 -30.59 23.92
N TYR A 507 28.42 -31.20 23.20
CA TYR A 507 27.72 -30.55 22.08
C TYR A 507 26.76 -29.44 22.52
N MET A 508 26.29 -29.44 23.77
CA MET A 508 25.42 -28.36 24.30
C MET A 508 26.23 -27.16 24.79
N LEU A 509 27.46 -27.35 25.27
CA LEU A 509 28.32 -26.25 25.71
C LEU A 509 28.91 -25.44 24.54
N ILE A 510 29.10 -26.05 23.37
CA ILE A 510 29.64 -25.38 22.18
C ILE A 510 28.82 -24.12 21.79
N PRO A 511 27.48 -24.18 21.64
CA PRO A 511 26.69 -22.97 21.37
C PRO A 511 26.51 -22.05 22.57
N PHE A 512 26.67 -22.55 23.80
CA PHE A 512 26.53 -21.71 25.00
C PHE A 512 27.60 -20.60 25.06
N LEU A 513 28.85 -20.91 24.66
CA LEU A 513 29.95 -19.93 24.67
C LEU A 513 29.69 -18.72 23.75
N PRO A 514 29.33 -18.89 22.46
CA PRO A 514 28.89 -17.79 21.62
C PRO A 514 27.69 -17.03 22.19
N MET A 515 26.70 -17.70 22.80
CA MET A 515 25.54 -17.00 23.39
C MET A 515 25.97 -16.00 24.46
N VAL A 516 26.87 -16.40 25.36
CA VAL A 516 27.42 -15.51 26.40
C VAL A 516 28.23 -14.38 25.77
N ALA A 517 29.06 -14.66 24.76
CA ALA A 517 29.87 -13.66 24.09
C ALA A 517 29.02 -12.58 23.37
N PHE A 518 27.95 -12.98 22.67
CA PHE A 518 27.04 -12.04 22.01
C PHE A 518 26.25 -11.20 23.01
N LEU A 519 25.84 -11.78 24.14
CA LEU A 519 25.15 -11.02 25.19
C LEU A 519 26.07 -10.00 25.85
N PHE A 520 27.33 -10.39 26.11
CA PHE A 520 28.35 -9.46 26.59
C PHE A 520 28.61 -8.33 25.60
N LEU A 521 28.70 -8.65 24.29
CA LEU A 521 28.89 -7.64 23.25
C LEU A 521 27.69 -6.69 23.16
N ASN A 522 26.47 -7.20 23.30
CA ASN A 522 25.25 -6.40 23.33
C ASN A 522 25.30 -5.34 24.46
N VAL A 523 25.68 -5.75 25.68
CA VAL A 523 25.86 -4.84 26.83
C VAL A 523 26.90 -3.74 26.53
N LEU A 524 28.02 -4.08 25.89
CA LEU A 524 29.04 -3.10 25.52
C LEU A 524 28.52 -2.09 24.48
N LEU A 525 27.75 -2.55 23.49
CA LEU A 525 27.27 -1.72 22.39
C LEU A 525 26.14 -0.78 22.80
N ILE A 526 25.27 -1.18 23.74
CA ILE A 526 24.21 -0.30 24.28
C ILE A 526 24.80 0.98 24.89
N ASN A 527 25.97 0.89 25.52
CA ASN A 527 26.62 2.02 26.18
C ASN A 527 27.47 2.88 25.22
N TYR A 528 27.69 2.42 23.99
CA TYR A 528 28.63 3.05 23.05
C TYR A 528 27.97 4.05 22.10
N ASP A 529 26.74 3.80 21.64
CA ASP A 529 26.06 4.66 20.67
C ASP A 529 24.57 4.80 20.98
N SER A 530 24.11 6.04 21.19
CA SER A 530 22.75 6.37 21.62
C SER A 530 21.73 6.41 20.47
N SER A 531 22.13 6.08 19.24
CA SER A 531 21.21 6.11 18.10
C SER A 531 20.11 5.02 18.22
N PRO A 532 18.83 5.38 18.36
CA PRO A 532 17.79 4.44 18.83
C PRO A 532 17.20 3.55 17.74
N VAL A 533 17.36 3.88 16.45
CA VAL A 533 16.50 3.30 15.41
C VAL A 533 16.84 1.83 15.14
N TRP A 534 18.11 1.42 15.29
CA TRP A 534 18.55 0.05 14.98
C TRP A 534 19.74 -0.42 15.84
N ASN A 535 20.00 0.15 17.02
CA ASN A 535 20.95 -0.42 17.98
C ASN A 535 20.30 -1.54 18.82
N PRO A 536 21.07 -2.43 19.47
CA PRO A 536 20.50 -3.33 20.48
C PRO A 536 19.66 -2.53 21.47
N SER A 537 18.35 -2.75 21.49
CA SER A 537 17.45 -2.09 22.45
C SER A 537 17.55 -2.78 23.81
N LEU A 538 17.17 -2.08 24.88
CA LEU A 538 17.04 -2.69 26.21
C LEU A 538 16.10 -3.90 26.20
N ASP A 539 15.06 -3.88 25.36
CA ASP A 539 14.14 -5.00 25.22
C ASP A 539 14.77 -6.20 24.48
N SER A 540 15.60 -5.93 23.48
CA SER A 540 16.38 -6.97 22.81
C SER A 540 17.33 -7.70 23.77
N LEU A 541 17.93 -6.96 24.71
CA LEU A 541 18.77 -7.52 25.75
C LEU A 541 17.97 -8.46 26.66
N LYS A 542 16.78 -8.04 27.12
CA LYS A 542 15.89 -8.87 27.96
C LYS A 542 15.53 -10.19 27.26
N ILE A 543 15.20 -10.13 25.97
CA ILE A 543 14.86 -11.32 25.17
C ILE A 543 16.07 -12.25 25.03
N SER A 544 17.24 -11.70 24.71
CA SER A 544 18.47 -12.48 24.58
C SER A 544 18.89 -13.13 25.91
N LEU A 545 18.69 -12.43 27.03
CA LEU A 545 18.94 -12.92 28.38
C LEU A 545 18.00 -14.07 28.75
N LEU A 546 16.72 -13.94 28.41
CA LEU A 546 15.73 -15.00 28.64
C LEU A 546 16.05 -16.25 27.80
N GLN A 547 16.51 -16.08 26.55
CA GLN A 547 17.00 -17.19 25.72
C GLN A 547 18.24 -17.87 26.33
N LEU A 548 19.19 -17.09 26.85
CA LEU A 548 20.38 -17.62 27.51
C LEU A 548 20.02 -18.41 28.78
N ILE A 549 19.15 -17.85 29.64
CA ILE A 549 18.69 -18.50 30.88
C ILE A 549 17.97 -19.81 30.55
N ALA A 550 17.05 -19.79 29.59
CA ALA A 550 16.35 -20.99 29.16
C ALA A 550 17.33 -22.08 28.68
N TYR A 551 18.34 -21.71 27.89
CA TYR A 551 19.35 -22.66 27.43
C TYR A 551 20.26 -23.17 28.55
N ALA A 552 20.65 -22.30 29.48
CA ALA A 552 21.45 -22.65 30.66
C ALA A 552 20.71 -23.65 31.56
N LEU A 553 19.41 -23.45 31.79
CA LEU A 553 18.57 -24.37 32.55
C LEU A 553 18.54 -25.76 31.92
N ILE A 554 18.48 -25.87 30.59
CA ILE A 554 18.53 -27.17 29.90
C ILE A 554 19.89 -27.85 30.12
N ILE A 555 20.98 -27.12 30.02
CA ILE A 555 22.33 -27.65 30.28
C ILE A 555 22.42 -28.14 31.73
N LEU A 556 21.92 -27.36 32.67
CA LEU A 556 21.93 -27.67 34.10
C LEU A 556 21.07 -28.91 34.41
N VAL A 557 19.85 -28.98 33.88
CA VAL A 557 18.99 -30.18 33.96
C VAL A 557 19.70 -31.40 33.37
N ARG A 558 20.38 -31.25 32.24
CA ARG A 558 21.14 -32.34 31.61
C ARG A 558 22.37 -32.77 32.42
N ALA A 559 23.01 -31.84 33.12
CA ALA A 559 24.17 -32.08 33.97
C ALA A 559 23.78 -32.77 35.28
N LEU A 560 22.70 -32.31 35.92
CA LEU A 560 22.20 -32.85 37.19
C LEU A 560 21.49 -34.19 37.03
N LEU A 561 20.91 -34.48 35.86
CA LEU A 561 20.13 -35.70 35.64
C LEU A 561 20.83 -36.62 34.61
N PRO A 562 21.47 -37.73 35.03
CA PRO A 562 21.93 -38.79 34.15
C PRO A 562 20.75 -39.68 33.68
N PHE A 563 19.63 -39.10 33.23
CA PHE A 563 18.41 -39.86 32.95
C PHE A 563 18.39 -40.48 31.55
N LYS A 564 18.95 -41.68 31.44
CA LYS A 564 18.69 -42.60 30.32
C LYS A 564 17.29 -43.24 30.33
N LYS A 565 16.37 -42.94 31.28
CA LYS A 565 15.18 -43.78 31.54
C LYS A 565 13.78 -43.13 31.63
N TYR A 566 13.61 -41.81 31.55
CA TYR A 566 12.26 -41.21 31.68
C TYR A 566 11.64 -40.98 30.30
N ILE A 567 10.70 -41.86 29.97
CA ILE A 567 9.90 -41.81 28.75
C ILE A 567 8.49 -41.36 29.15
N LEU A 568 8.06 -40.21 28.65
CA LEU A 568 6.66 -39.80 28.76
C LEU A 568 5.85 -40.65 27.78
N ILE A 569 4.87 -41.40 28.29
CA ILE A 569 3.98 -42.23 27.48
C ILE A 569 2.63 -41.53 27.40
N VAL A 570 2.30 -40.97 26.23
CA VAL A 570 0.96 -40.43 25.97
C VAL A 570 0.17 -41.50 25.22
N LYS A 571 -0.93 -41.97 25.82
CA LYS A 571 -1.86 -42.92 25.20
C LYS A 571 -3.01 -42.15 24.55
N PHE A 572 -3.08 -42.16 23.22
CA PHE A 572 -4.29 -41.81 22.48
C PHE A 572 -5.11 -43.08 22.21
N SER A 573 -6.42 -42.93 21.96
CA SER A 573 -7.32 -44.06 21.64
C SER A 573 -6.84 -44.93 20.48
N PHE A 574 -6.03 -44.38 19.57
CA PHE A 574 -5.52 -45.09 18.39
C PHE A 574 -3.99 -45.33 18.38
N ARG A 575 -3.21 -44.76 19.32
CA ARG A 575 -1.74 -44.92 19.33
C ARG A 575 -1.09 -44.55 20.65
N THR A 576 -0.04 -45.30 21.05
CA THR A 576 0.85 -44.91 22.14
C THR A 576 2.09 -44.21 21.60
N ILE A 577 2.42 -43.03 22.14
CA ILE A 577 3.59 -42.24 21.74
C ILE A 577 4.53 -42.11 22.93
N LYS A 578 5.80 -42.48 22.73
CA LYS A 578 6.87 -42.43 23.73
C LYS A 578 7.77 -41.23 23.44
N PHE A 579 7.79 -40.24 24.32
CA PHE A 579 8.68 -39.08 24.23
C PHE A 579 9.84 -39.20 25.21
N ASN A 580 11.05 -38.90 24.77
CA ASN A 580 12.16 -38.66 25.70
C ASN A 580 11.93 -37.30 26.36
N PHE A 581 11.76 -37.30 27.68
CA PHE A 581 11.37 -36.12 28.45
C PHE A 581 12.31 -34.93 28.23
N LEU A 582 13.62 -35.16 28.19
CA LEU A 582 14.62 -34.10 28.04
C LEU A 582 14.64 -33.51 26.62
N LYS A 583 14.39 -34.34 25.59
CA LYS A 583 14.19 -33.85 24.22
C LYS A 583 12.91 -33.04 24.07
N LEU A 584 11.85 -33.43 24.79
CA LEU A 584 10.59 -32.70 24.80
C LEU A 584 10.75 -31.33 25.48
N ILE A 585 11.40 -31.26 26.65
CA ILE A 585 11.72 -29.99 27.33
C ILE A 585 12.55 -29.08 26.42
N PHE A 586 13.61 -29.62 25.79
CA PHE A 586 14.43 -28.86 24.86
C PHE A 586 13.60 -28.26 23.71
N LEU A 587 12.69 -29.05 23.15
CA LEU A 587 11.81 -28.61 22.06
C LEU A 587 10.83 -27.53 22.53
N ILE A 588 10.18 -27.74 23.69
CA ILE A 588 9.21 -26.78 24.27
C ILE A 588 9.88 -25.45 24.54
N LEU A 589 11.06 -25.44 25.16
CA LEU A 589 11.79 -24.22 25.47
C LEU A 589 12.30 -23.51 24.21
N LEU A 590 12.73 -24.25 23.19
CA LEU A 590 13.12 -23.65 21.92
C LEU A 590 11.92 -23.04 21.20
N VAL A 591 10.77 -23.71 21.20
CA VAL A 591 9.53 -23.16 20.64
C VAL A 591 9.05 -21.94 21.43
N SER A 592 9.12 -21.96 22.77
CA SER A 592 8.74 -20.79 23.58
C SER A 592 9.64 -19.59 23.31
N THR A 593 10.96 -19.80 23.16
CA THR A 593 11.87 -18.71 22.77
C THR A 593 11.54 -18.11 21.41
N VAL A 594 11.08 -18.93 20.47
CA VAL A 594 10.62 -18.48 19.16
C VAL A 594 9.33 -17.68 19.27
N LEU A 595 8.35 -18.15 20.04
CA LEU A 595 7.10 -17.41 20.26
C LEU A 595 7.34 -16.04 20.90
N ILE A 596 8.31 -15.95 21.82
CA ILE A 596 8.73 -14.68 22.42
C ILE A 596 9.30 -13.72 21.36
N ASN A 597 10.07 -14.23 20.38
CA ASN A 597 10.57 -13.40 19.28
C ASN A 597 9.45 -12.92 18.37
N VAL A 598 8.48 -13.78 18.02
CA VAL A 598 7.31 -13.37 17.23
C VAL A 598 6.54 -12.27 17.95
N TYR A 599 6.33 -12.44 19.27
CA TYR A 599 5.66 -11.44 20.09
C TYR A 599 6.42 -10.10 20.12
N SER A 600 7.74 -10.12 20.34
CA SER A 600 8.57 -8.91 20.28
C SER A 600 8.48 -8.21 18.93
N MET A 601 8.62 -8.96 17.84
CA MET A 601 8.56 -8.41 16.48
C MET A 601 7.19 -7.80 16.17
N SER A 602 6.10 -8.37 16.72
CA SER A 602 4.76 -7.78 16.58
C SER A 602 4.63 -6.44 17.32
N ILE A 603 5.31 -6.28 18.47
CA ILE A 603 5.38 -5.01 19.19
C ILE A 603 6.22 -4.00 18.42
N ASP A 604 7.40 -4.39 17.95
CA ASP A 604 8.29 -3.54 17.16
C ASP A 604 7.60 -3.06 15.88
N TYR A 605 6.87 -3.96 15.21
CA TYR A 605 6.02 -3.61 14.08
C TYR A 605 4.99 -2.53 14.44
N GLN A 606 4.27 -2.67 15.57
CA GLN A 606 3.33 -1.64 16.01
C GLN A 606 4.02 -0.32 16.37
N ILE A 607 5.24 -0.34 16.91
CA ILE A 607 6.01 0.86 17.22
C ILE A 607 6.38 1.57 15.91
N ILE A 608 6.95 0.85 14.94
CA ILE A 608 7.30 1.40 13.63
C ILE A 608 6.05 1.93 12.94
N ALA A 609 4.96 1.16 12.92
CA ALA A 609 3.68 1.59 12.38
C ALA A 609 3.17 2.88 13.08
N LYS A 610 3.27 2.97 14.41
CA LYS A 610 2.93 4.20 15.15
C LYS A 610 3.83 5.39 14.78
N THR A 611 5.12 5.18 14.50
CA THR A 611 6.00 6.27 14.03
C THR A 611 5.65 6.77 12.63
N SER A 612 5.07 5.91 11.78
CA SER A 612 4.50 6.29 10.49
C SER A 612 3.05 6.77 10.57
N LYS A 613 2.46 6.82 11.77
CA LYS A 613 1.12 7.37 11.97
C LYS A 613 1.19 8.89 11.84
N ASP A 614 0.30 9.47 11.05
CA ASP A 614 0.07 10.92 11.08
C ASP A 614 -0.41 11.30 12.49
N TYR A 615 0.42 12.04 13.23
CA TYR A 615 0.11 12.42 14.60
C TYR A 615 -1.01 13.45 14.70
N GLY A 616 -1.57 13.93 13.58
CA GLY A 616 -2.62 14.92 13.58
C GLY A 616 -2.07 16.18 14.22
N GLN A 617 -1.67 17.14 13.40
CA GLN A 617 -1.09 18.37 13.90
C GLN A 617 -2.16 19.26 14.59
N MET A 618 -2.68 18.83 15.74
CA MET A 618 -3.68 19.56 16.52
C MET A 618 -3.12 20.89 17.08
N ASN A 619 -1.79 21.07 17.07
CA ASN A 619 -1.10 22.24 17.62
C ASN A 619 -0.23 23.02 16.60
N ILE A 620 -0.53 23.04 15.29
CA ILE A 620 0.24 23.91 14.36
C ILE A 620 -0.02 25.41 14.60
N GLY A 621 -1.15 25.75 15.23
CA GLY A 621 -1.56 27.15 15.44
C GLY A 621 -0.52 28.02 16.16
N GLY A 622 0.31 27.42 17.03
CA GLY A 622 1.37 28.15 17.73
C GLY A 622 2.68 28.31 16.96
N LYS A 623 2.89 27.56 15.87
CA LYS A 623 4.13 27.59 15.06
C LYS A 623 3.97 28.30 13.71
N LEU A 624 2.74 28.52 13.25
CA LEU A 624 2.42 29.22 12.00
C LEU A 624 2.21 30.72 12.24
N ASN A 625 3.26 31.45 12.62
CA ASN A 625 3.22 32.90 12.51
C ASN A 625 3.41 33.27 11.03
N ASN A 626 2.33 33.71 10.38
CA ASN A 626 2.23 34.32 9.02
C ASN A 626 2.03 33.41 7.78
N THR A 627 1.61 32.16 7.89
CA THR A 627 1.26 31.32 6.71
C THR A 627 -0.09 30.60 6.86
N ASN A 628 -1.09 30.99 6.02
CA ASN A 628 -2.49 30.54 6.09
C ASN A 628 -2.86 29.38 5.13
N ILE A 629 -1.97 28.42 4.87
CA ILE A 629 -2.27 27.32 3.92
C ILE A 629 -1.75 25.97 4.43
N VAL A 630 -2.64 24.97 4.58
CA VAL A 630 -2.32 23.58 4.97
C VAL A 630 -3.07 22.61 4.05
N PHE A 631 -2.39 21.86 3.18
CA PHE A 631 -3.02 20.86 2.32
C PHE A 631 -3.11 19.51 3.06
N THR A 632 -4.23 18.77 2.93
CA THR A 632 -4.40 17.48 3.62
C THR A 632 -5.13 16.45 2.75
N ASN A 633 -4.36 15.67 2.00
CA ASN A 633 -4.36 14.21 2.08
C ASN A 633 -3.06 13.75 1.39
N ALA A 634 -1.96 13.99 2.10
CA ALA A 634 -0.65 13.45 1.80
C ALA A 634 -0.58 12.03 2.34
N TYR A 635 -0.43 11.06 1.44
CA TYR A 635 -0.28 9.65 1.81
C TYR A 635 1.06 9.42 2.49
N GLY A 636 1.02 8.99 3.75
CA GLY A 636 2.00 8.07 4.35
C GLY A 636 3.48 8.39 4.16
N LEU A 637 3.86 9.66 4.13
CA LEU A 637 5.25 10.09 4.24
C LEU A 637 5.34 11.04 5.40
N PHE A 638 6.41 10.87 6.18
CA PHE A 638 6.88 11.82 7.17
C PHE A 638 6.55 13.25 6.74
N ALA A 639 5.53 13.85 7.36
CA ALA A 639 5.42 15.30 7.47
C ALA A 639 6.54 15.83 8.39
N PHE A 640 7.74 15.28 8.34
CA PHE A 640 8.96 16.01 8.65
C PHE A 640 9.28 16.83 7.41
N MET A 641 8.39 17.74 7.03
CA MET A 641 8.84 18.90 6.30
C MET A 641 9.70 19.66 7.33
N PRO A 642 11.03 19.72 7.15
CA PRO A 642 11.89 20.43 8.09
C PRO A 642 11.46 21.89 8.15
N ASP A 643 11.58 22.53 9.32
CA ASP A 643 11.17 23.93 9.52
C ASP A 643 11.79 24.87 8.46
N VAL A 644 12.99 24.53 7.96
CA VAL A 644 13.67 25.24 6.86
C VAL A 644 12.84 25.23 5.57
N LEU A 645 12.25 24.11 5.15
CA LEU A 645 11.44 24.04 3.93
C LEU A 645 10.11 24.81 4.09
N LEU A 646 9.51 24.77 5.28
CA LEU A 646 8.33 25.57 5.61
C LEU A 646 8.63 27.08 5.47
N SER A 647 9.77 27.54 5.98
CA SER A 647 10.20 28.94 5.86
C SER A 647 10.46 29.37 4.41
N ASP A 648 10.81 28.42 3.54
CA ASP A 648 11.08 28.60 2.10
C ASP A 648 9.81 28.61 1.21
N GLY A 649 8.62 28.60 1.84
CA GLY A 649 7.32 28.65 1.17
C GLY A 649 6.81 27.29 0.66
N PHE A 650 7.39 26.17 1.11
CA PHE A 650 6.82 24.85 0.86
C PHE A 650 5.63 24.57 1.78
N ILE A 651 4.73 23.75 1.27
CA ILE A 651 3.53 23.30 1.95
C ILE A 651 3.45 21.78 1.89
N PHE A 652 2.52 21.20 2.64
CA PHE A 652 2.25 19.77 2.58
C PHE A 652 1.88 19.31 1.15
N SER A 653 2.13 18.03 0.85
CA SER A 653 1.75 17.45 -0.42
C SER A 653 0.21 17.45 -0.59
N PHE A 654 -0.24 17.68 -1.82
CA PHE A 654 -1.66 17.60 -2.18
C PHE A 654 -1.93 16.31 -2.97
N PRO A 655 -3.13 15.71 -2.80
CA PRO A 655 -3.50 14.52 -3.55
C PRO A 655 -3.65 14.84 -5.04
N GLN A 656 -3.64 13.81 -5.89
CA GLN A 656 -3.88 14.00 -7.32
C GLN A 656 -5.23 14.66 -7.59
N ILE A 657 -5.26 15.53 -8.60
CA ILE A 657 -6.33 16.50 -8.81
C ILE A 657 -7.58 15.87 -9.44
N ASP A 658 -7.42 14.83 -10.25
CA ASP A 658 -8.51 14.15 -10.97
C ASP A 658 -9.56 13.53 -10.02
N GLU A 659 -9.25 13.48 -8.73
CA GLU A 659 -10.04 12.83 -7.69
C GLU A 659 -10.32 13.76 -6.48
N LEU A 660 -10.09 15.08 -6.60
CA LEU A 660 -10.23 16.06 -5.50
C LEU A 660 -11.70 16.38 -5.18
N ASN A 661 -12.16 15.96 -3.99
CA ASN A 661 -13.44 16.38 -3.41
C ASN A 661 -13.26 17.37 -2.26
N ILE A 662 -12.97 18.62 -2.59
CA ILE A 662 -12.61 19.67 -1.63
C ILE A 662 -13.65 19.79 -0.51
N THR A 663 -13.26 19.84 0.76
CA THR A 663 -14.16 20.14 1.89
C THR A 663 -13.49 21.19 2.80
N TYR A 664 -14.27 22.14 3.32
CA TYR A 664 -13.73 23.29 4.06
C TYR A 664 -13.99 23.16 5.57
N ALA A 665 -13.06 23.63 6.41
CA ALA A 665 -13.18 23.68 7.87
C ALA A 665 -12.82 25.08 8.42
N GLY A 666 -13.82 25.96 8.55
CA GLY A 666 -13.65 27.29 9.14
C GLY A 666 -12.72 28.23 8.35
N ASN A 667 -11.92 29.05 9.07
CA ASN A 667 -10.95 30.00 8.50
C ASN A 667 -9.65 29.36 7.96
N LEU A 668 -9.50 28.03 8.08
CA LEU A 668 -8.34 27.26 7.65
C LEU A 668 -8.64 26.55 6.32
N LYS A 669 -7.74 26.72 5.33
CA LYS A 669 -7.86 26.11 4.00
C LYS A 669 -7.29 24.69 4.03
N LEU A 670 -8.13 23.67 4.23
CA LEU A 670 -7.80 22.24 4.05
C LEU A 670 -8.33 21.72 2.70
N LEU A 671 -7.53 20.93 1.99
CA LEU A 671 -7.90 20.29 0.71
C LEU A 671 -7.89 18.77 0.90
N ILE A 672 -9.05 18.22 1.25
CA ILE A 672 -9.28 16.78 1.47
C ILE A 672 -10.01 16.20 0.25
N SER A 673 -9.71 14.95 -0.12
CA SER A 673 -10.54 14.14 -1.02
C SER A 673 -11.18 12.99 -0.25
N ASP A 674 -12.45 12.72 -0.51
CA ASP A 674 -13.24 11.61 0.04
C ASP A 674 -13.45 10.46 -0.95
N SER A 675 -12.86 10.51 -2.15
CA SER A 675 -13.01 9.44 -3.14
C SER A 675 -12.22 8.20 -2.73
N LYS A 676 -12.81 7.01 -2.87
CA LYS A 676 -12.16 5.73 -2.52
C LYS A 676 -10.94 5.45 -3.40
N ASP A 677 -11.02 5.83 -4.68
CA ASP A 677 -9.93 5.68 -5.64
C ASP A 677 -8.77 6.64 -5.35
N ALA A 678 -9.05 7.86 -4.85
CA ALA A 678 -8.00 8.71 -4.30
C ALA A 678 -7.40 8.11 -3.06
N THR A 679 -8.24 7.72 -2.11
CA THR A 679 -7.82 7.40 -0.74
C THR A 679 -7.16 6.05 -0.60
N TRP A 680 -7.18 5.16 -1.62
CA TRP A 680 -6.60 3.82 -1.80
C TRP A 680 -5.84 3.16 -0.63
N LEU A 681 -4.96 3.90 0.06
CA LEU A 681 -4.24 3.49 1.28
C LEU A 681 -5.04 3.58 2.59
N ASN A 682 -6.02 4.49 2.77
CA ASN A 682 -6.79 4.58 4.01
C ASN A 682 -8.05 5.47 3.99
N GLU A 683 -9.21 4.87 4.25
CA GLU A 683 -10.41 5.59 4.73
C GLU A 683 -10.22 6.09 6.20
N MET A 684 -9.33 5.47 7.01
CA MET A 684 -9.15 5.84 8.42
C MET A 684 -8.52 7.23 8.63
N TYR A 685 -7.67 7.71 7.72
CA TYR A 685 -7.02 9.03 7.86
C TYR A 685 -8.01 10.18 7.61
N VAL A 686 -9.01 9.97 6.75
CA VAL A 686 -10.14 10.90 6.57
C VAL A 686 -11.08 10.87 7.78
N GLY A 687 -11.18 9.72 8.47
CA GLY A 687 -11.97 9.58 9.70
C GLY A 687 -11.36 10.24 10.94
N ALA A 688 -10.05 10.52 10.94
CA ALA A 688 -9.32 11.06 12.09
C ALA A 688 -9.19 12.59 12.11
N TYR A 689 -9.35 13.27 10.96
CA TYR A 689 -9.67 14.69 11.00
C TYR A 689 -11.04 14.82 11.66
N PRO A 690 -11.21 15.70 12.67
CA PRO A 690 -12.50 15.84 13.28
C PRO A 690 -13.45 16.26 12.17
N ARG A 691 -14.35 15.35 11.79
CA ARG A 691 -15.69 15.69 11.32
C ARG A 691 -16.40 16.41 12.47
N SER A 692 -15.83 17.50 12.99
CA SER A 692 -16.55 18.50 13.76
C SER A 692 -17.43 19.23 12.76
N GLN A 693 -18.40 18.47 12.24
CA GLN A 693 -19.51 18.85 11.39
C GLN A 693 -20.38 19.96 12.03
N GLY A 694 -20.10 20.34 13.28
CA GLY A 694 -20.76 21.42 14.00
C GLY A 694 -20.41 22.84 13.55
N MET A 695 -19.46 23.04 12.61
CA MET A 695 -18.98 24.38 12.25
C MET A 695 -19.37 24.85 10.83
N PHE A 696 -20.24 24.15 10.09
CA PHE A 696 -20.71 24.65 8.78
C PHE A 696 -21.94 25.56 8.94
N GLN A 697 -21.75 26.87 8.74
CA GLN A 697 -22.80 27.89 8.68
C GLN A 697 -22.50 28.87 7.54
N GLU A 698 -23.43 29.04 6.60
CA GLU A 698 -23.29 29.96 5.46
C GLU A 698 -24.57 30.77 5.27
N THR A 699 -24.44 32.08 4.98
CA THR A 699 -25.59 32.95 4.64
C THR A 699 -26.05 32.71 3.22
N VAL A 700 -27.37 32.62 3.01
CA VAL A 700 -27.96 32.44 1.67
C VAL A 700 -28.59 33.73 1.18
N GLU A 701 -28.27 34.13 -0.04
CA GLU A 701 -28.91 35.26 -0.74
C GLU A 701 -29.98 34.78 -1.74
N THR A 702 -29.77 33.64 -2.40
CA THR A 702 -30.69 33.08 -3.40
C THR A 702 -31.01 31.61 -3.12
N VAL A 703 -32.29 31.26 -3.11
CA VAL A 703 -32.79 29.90 -2.93
C VAL A 703 -33.42 29.43 -4.23
N HIS A 704 -32.89 28.34 -4.79
CA HIS A 704 -33.36 27.85 -6.08
C HIS A 704 -34.52 26.88 -5.93
N ASP A 705 -35.53 27.06 -6.78
CA ASP A 705 -36.63 26.14 -6.94
C ASP A 705 -36.17 24.92 -7.76
N LEU A 706 -36.40 23.74 -7.20
CA LEU A 706 -36.10 22.43 -7.78
C LEU A 706 -37.26 21.86 -8.62
N SER A 707 -38.42 22.51 -8.62
CA SER A 707 -39.55 22.12 -9.46
C SER A 707 -39.32 22.49 -10.93
N TYR A 708 -40.22 22.05 -11.82
CA TYR A 708 -40.23 22.47 -13.22
C TYR A 708 -40.54 23.97 -13.39
N ALA A 709 -41.16 24.62 -12.39
CA ALA A 709 -41.52 26.03 -12.46
C ALA A 709 -40.31 26.97 -12.35
N LYS A 710 -39.19 26.51 -11.74
CA LYS A 710 -37.94 27.25 -11.56
C LYS A 710 -38.14 28.66 -10.97
N ASN A 711 -39.13 28.83 -10.09
CA ASN A 711 -39.44 30.10 -9.44
C ASN A 711 -38.48 30.35 -8.28
N ASN A 712 -37.26 30.82 -8.56
CA ASN A 712 -36.22 31.04 -7.54
C ASN A 712 -36.57 32.21 -6.60
N GLY A 713 -36.15 32.12 -5.33
CA GLY A 713 -36.44 33.11 -4.29
C GLY A 713 -35.20 33.81 -3.75
N SER A 714 -35.40 35.00 -3.17
CA SER A 714 -34.38 35.78 -2.47
C SER A 714 -34.45 35.54 -0.96
N ALA A 715 -33.35 35.15 -0.33
CA ALA A 715 -33.25 34.92 1.10
C ALA A 715 -32.61 36.12 1.82
N LYS A 716 -33.08 36.42 3.04
CA LYS A 716 -32.53 37.44 3.92
C LYS A 716 -32.28 36.84 5.30
N SER A 717 -31.06 36.97 5.81
CA SER A 717 -30.67 36.47 7.15
C SER A 717 -30.94 34.98 7.40
N VAL A 718 -31.05 34.15 6.36
CA VAL A 718 -31.20 32.69 6.48
C VAL A 718 -29.83 32.04 6.39
N LEU A 719 -29.56 31.08 7.27
CA LEU A 719 -28.31 30.30 7.26
C LEU A 719 -28.56 28.89 6.73
N ILE A 720 -27.62 28.32 6.00
CA ILE A 720 -27.55 26.87 5.79
C ILE A 720 -26.68 26.27 6.88
N VAL A 721 -27.20 25.24 7.56
CA VAL A 721 -26.50 24.56 8.66
C VAL A 721 -26.56 23.06 8.45
N TYR A 722 -25.44 22.36 8.67
CA TYR A 722 -25.44 20.91 8.66
C TYR A 722 -25.96 20.34 10.00
N LYS A 723 -26.79 19.30 9.93
CA LYS A 723 -27.40 18.65 11.11
C LYS A 723 -27.01 17.18 11.17
N PRO A 724 -26.14 16.77 12.11
CA PRO A 724 -25.68 15.39 12.23
C PRO A 724 -26.82 14.39 12.46
N GLU A 725 -27.84 14.78 13.22
CA GLU A 725 -29.01 13.96 13.58
C GLU A 725 -29.78 13.43 12.37
N ILE A 726 -29.78 14.17 11.25
CA ILE A 726 -30.49 13.83 10.01
C ILE A 726 -29.54 13.67 8.81
N ASN A 727 -28.23 13.80 9.03
CA ASN A 727 -27.18 13.75 8.01
C ASN A 727 -27.47 14.61 6.77
N ASP A 728 -28.02 15.81 6.95
CA ASP A 728 -28.44 16.69 5.85
C ASP A 728 -28.28 18.17 6.23
N TYR A 729 -28.43 19.07 5.26
CA TYR A 729 -28.35 20.53 5.43
C TYR A 729 -29.74 21.13 5.58
N VAL A 730 -29.92 22.04 6.53
CA VAL A 730 -31.18 22.73 6.82
C VAL A 730 -31.06 24.23 6.61
N PHE A 731 -32.16 24.90 6.24
CA PHE A 731 -32.28 26.35 6.38
C PHE A 731 -32.60 26.69 7.84
N ARG A 732 -31.79 27.53 8.47
CA ARG A 732 -31.99 28.03 9.83
C ARG A 732 -32.53 29.44 9.81
N PHE A 733 -33.66 29.62 10.50
CA PHE A 733 -34.32 30.90 10.70
C PHE A 733 -34.17 31.36 12.15
N ASN A 734 -33.85 32.63 12.35
CA ASN A 734 -33.53 33.20 13.66
C ASN A 734 -34.73 33.67 14.50
N GLY A 735 -35.93 33.76 13.90
CA GLY A 735 -37.13 34.25 14.58
C GLY A 735 -37.24 35.77 14.69
N GLU A 736 -36.39 36.54 14.02
CA GLU A 736 -36.38 38.01 14.11
C GLU A 736 -36.41 38.71 12.75
N ASN A 737 -35.60 38.25 11.79
CA ASN A 737 -35.52 38.88 10.46
C ASN A 737 -35.18 37.91 9.30
N SER A 738 -35.11 36.60 9.58
CA SER A 738 -34.86 35.56 8.58
C SER A 738 -36.10 35.26 7.75
N TYR A 739 -36.02 35.32 6.42
CA TYR A 739 -37.07 34.83 5.52
C TYR A 739 -36.54 34.54 4.11
N ILE A 740 -37.31 33.79 3.32
CA ILE A 740 -37.09 33.56 1.88
C ILE A 740 -38.33 34.06 1.14
N ALA A 741 -38.16 34.93 0.15
CA ALA A 741 -39.23 35.49 -0.66
C ALA A 741 -39.18 34.97 -2.09
N PHE A 742 -40.29 34.41 -2.56
CA PHE A 742 -40.46 33.94 -3.92
C PHE A 742 -41.44 34.86 -4.68
N PRO A 743 -41.18 35.16 -5.96
CA PRO A 743 -42.12 35.87 -6.82
C PRO A 743 -43.51 35.20 -6.85
N SER A 744 -44.54 35.99 -7.14
CA SER A 744 -45.91 35.47 -7.22
C SER A 744 -46.06 34.49 -8.38
N LEU A 745 -46.68 33.34 -8.10
CA LEU A 745 -47.00 32.30 -9.08
C LEU A 745 -48.27 32.66 -9.87
N SER A 746 -48.27 33.82 -10.52
CA SER A 746 -49.46 34.38 -11.18
C SER A 746 -50.00 33.55 -12.34
N SER A 747 -49.18 32.68 -12.95
CA SER A 747 -49.55 31.80 -14.07
C SER A 747 -50.18 30.45 -13.65
N GLN A 748 -50.34 30.19 -12.35
CA GLN A 748 -50.91 28.94 -11.84
C GLN A 748 -52.12 29.21 -10.96
N ASN A 749 -53.28 28.66 -11.33
CA ASN A 749 -54.50 28.74 -10.52
C ASN A 749 -54.52 27.62 -9.47
N PHE A 750 -54.59 27.97 -8.19
CA PHE A 750 -54.75 27.01 -7.10
C PHE A 750 -56.24 26.84 -6.74
N THR A 751 -56.89 25.81 -7.27
CA THR A 751 -58.22 25.35 -6.79
C THR A 751 -58.08 24.34 -5.65
N GLU A 752 -56.95 23.63 -5.63
CA GLU A 752 -56.51 22.71 -4.60
C GLU A 752 -55.05 23.02 -4.26
N LEU A 753 -54.59 22.59 -3.08
CA LEU A 753 -53.24 22.87 -2.59
C LEU A 753 -52.76 21.78 -1.65
N THR A 754 -51.50 21.36 -1.79
CA THR A 754 -50.80 20.62 -0.74
C THR A 754 -49.50 21.32 -0.38
N LEU A 755 -49.27 21.56 0.91
CA LEU A 755 -48.00 22.03 1.46
C LEU A 755 -47.35 20.88 2.20
N GLU A 756 -46.08 20.61 1.91
CA GLU A 756 -45.28 19.59 2.58
C GLU A 756 -44.01 20.26 3.12
N ALA A 757 -43.70 20.06 4.39
CA ALA A 757 -42.48 20.58 5.00
C ALA A 757 -41.92 19.60 6.04
N LEU A 758 -40.60 19.49 6.10
CA LEU A 758 -39.91 18.81 7.19
C LEU A 758 -39.17 19.84 8.03
N ILE A 759 -39.65 20.04 9.26
CA ILE A 759 -39.22 21.14 10.12
C ILE A 759 -38.79 20.65 11.50
N ASN A 760 -37.88 21.39 12.13
CA ASN A 760 -37.55 21.30 13.55
C ASN A 760 -37.76 22.68 14.17
N PRO A 761 -38.98 22.97 14.65
CA PRO A 761 -39.34 24.29 15.14
C PRO A 761 -38.79 24.57 16.54
N VAL A 762 -38.62 25.86 16.86
CA VAL A 762 -38.49 26.32 18.24
C VAL A 762 -39.87 26.78 18.71
N VAL A 763 -40.35 26.22 19.81
CA VAL A 763 -41.64 26.57 20.42
C VAL A 763 -41.36 27.43 21.66
N ASP A 764 -41.49 28.75 21.52
CA ASP A 764 -41.15 29.74 22.56
C ASP A 764 -42.36 30.57 23.05
N GLY A 765 -43.57 30.15 22.69
CA GLY A 765 -44.82 30.84 23.05
C GLY A 765 -45.19 32.00 22.12
N LYS A 766 -44.38 32.28 21.09
CA LYS A 766 -44.71 33.22 20.01
C LYS A 766 -45.36 32.51 18.83
N VAL A 767 -46.01 33.29 17.99
CA VAL A 767 -46.55 32.82 16.71
C VAL A 767 -45.44 32.82 15.66
N HIS A 768 -45.30 31.70 14.94
CA HIS A 768 -44.27 31.49 13.93
C HIS A 768 -44.87 31.03 12.60
N ASP A 769 -44.66 31.80 11.53
CA ASP A 769 -45.16 31.48 10.19
C ASP A 769 -44.10 30.77 9.35
N ILE A 770 -44.33 29.49 9.05
CA ILE A 770 -43.41 28.65 8.29
C ILE A 770 -43.49 29.01 6.80
N ILE A 771 -44.70 29.10 6.27
CA ILE A 771 -44.96 29.55 4.89
C ILE A 771 -46.25 30.35 4.83
N THR A 772 -46.21 31.45 4.08
CA THR A 772 -47.36 32.31 3.84
C THR A 772 -47.46 32.71 2.37
N LYS A 773 -48.69 32.84 1.89
CA LYS A 773 -49.02 33.55 0.66
C LYS A 773 -50.10 34.58 1.02
N GLY A 774 -49.68 35.82 1.26
CA GLY A 774 -50.51 36.87 1.84
C GLY A 774 -50.44 36.94 3.37
N ASN A 775 -51.48 37.47 4.02
CA ASN A 775 -51.54 37.67 5.46
C ASN A 775 -52.94 37.30 6.01
N ASP A 776 -53.19 37.56 7.29
CA ASP A 776 -54.47 37.26 7.95
C ASP A 776 -55.67 38.14 7.46
N LYS A 777 -55.51 38.87 6.34
CA LYS A 777 -56.52 39.73 5.70
C LYS A 777 -56.53 39.53 4.18
N GLY A 778 -57.70 39.66 3.56
CA GLY A 778 -57.85 39.55 2.11
C GLY A 778 -58.07 38.12 1.61
N ASN A 779 -58.69 38.01 0.45
CA ASN A 779 -59.20 36.74 -0.08
C ASN A 779 -58.10 35.90 -0.75
N GLY A 780 -58.16 34.59 -0.51
CA GLY A 780 -57.36 33.58 -1.17
C GLY A 780 -55.94 33.41 -0.60
N ASN A 781 -55.69 33.87 0.62
CA ASN A 781 -54.41 33.69 1.30
C ASN A 781 -54.34 32.33 2.01
N PHE A 782 -53.15 31.74 2.07
CA PHE A 782 -52.90 30.54 2.89
C PHE A 782 -51.68 30.72 3.78
N ILE A 783 -51.73 30.11 4.97
CA ILE A 783 -50.71 30.22 6.02
C ILE A 783 -50.53 28.86 6.69
N LEU A 784 -49.28 28.42 6.81
CA LEU A 784 -48.88 27.33 7.71
C LEU A 784 -48.13 27.92 8.90
N ARG A 785 -48.72 27.80 10.09
CA ARG A 785 -48.34 28.55 11.29
C ARG A 785 -48.24 27.65 12.51
N ILE A 786 -47.28 27.95 13.37
CA ILE A 786 -47.26 27.46 14.76
C ILE A 786 -47.87 28.56 15.64
N ASP A 787 -48.95 28.25 16.34
CA ASP A 787 -49.63 29.21 17.22
C ASP A 787 -48.85 29.42 18.54
N ASN A 788 -49.28 30.39 19.34
CA ASN A 788 -48.68 30.70 20.65
C ASN A 788 -48.76 29.54 21.66
N ALA A 789 -49.64 28.55 21.45
CA ALA A 789 -49.70 27.33 22.25
C ALA A 789 -48.74 26.24 21.75
N GLY A 790 -48.04 26.47 20.63
CA GLY A 790 -47.11 25.55 19.98
C GLY A 790 -47.79 24.54 19.05
N ARG A 791 -49.04 24.75 18.66
CA ARG A 791 -49.79 23.85 17.76
C ARG A 791 -49.58 24.25 16.31
N ILE A 792 -49.38 23.26 15.45
CA ILE A 792 -49.37 23.50 14.00
C ILE A 792 -50.78 23.84 13.53
N SER A 793 -50.93 24.81 12.64
CA SER A 793 -52.21 25.22 12.10
C SER A 793 -52.08 25.58 10.63
N PHE A 794 -53.10 25.21 9.87
CA PHE A 794 -53.20 25.52 8.45
C PHE A 794 -54.43 26.40 8.25
N LEU A 795 -54.21 27.59 7.70
CA LEU A 795 -55.23 28.61 7.56
C LEU A 795 -55.42 28.95 6.08
N THR A 796 -56.68 29.20 5.70
CA THR A 796 -57.03 29.88 4.46
C THR A 796 -58.04 31.00 4.75
N ILE A 797 -57.95 32.11 4.02
CA ILE A 797 -58.86 33.25 4.18
C ILE A 797 -59.71 33.41 2.92
N HIS A 798 -61.03 33.45 3.07
CA HIS A 798 -61.98 33.67 1.98
C HIS A 798 -63.11 34.57 2.44
N ASN A 799 -63.49 35.57 1.64
CA ASN A 799 -64.45 36.63 2.00
C ASN A 799 -64.15 37.30 3.36
N ASN A 800 -62.86 37.56 3.66
CA ASN A 800 -62.38 38.02 4.98
C ASN A 800 -62.75 37.11 6.18
N LYS A 801 -63.19 35.87 5.92
CA LYS A 801 -63.43 34.83 6.92
C LYS A 801 -62.22 33.91 6.98
N LEU A 802 -61.78 33.57 8.20
CA LEU A 802 -60.64 32.69 8.45
C LEU A 802 -61.13 31.26 8.68
N TYR A 803 -60.65 30.33 7.85
CA TYR A 803 -60.83 28.89 8.02
C TYR A 803 -59.52 28.29 8.47
N GLN A 804 -59.53 27.46 9.52
CA GLN A 804 -58.31 26.96 10.15
C GLN A 804 -58.46 25.51 10.60
N ALA A 805 -57.59 24.63 10.13
CA ALA A 805 -57.36 23.33 10.78
C ALA A 805 -56.26 23.49 11.85
N VAL A 806 -56.45 22.89 13.01
CA VAL A 806 -55.49 22.93 14.13
C VAL A 806 -55.00 21.53 14.42
N GLY A 807 -53.69 21.31 14.30
CA GLY A 807 -53.02 20.04 14.55
C GLY A 807 -52.50 19.92 15.99
N PRO A 808 -51.61 18.94 16.24
CA PRO A 808 -51.06 18.69 17.56
C PRO A 808 -50.09 19.80 18.00
N LYS A 809 -49.84 19.86 19.30
CA LYS A 809 -48.74 20.63 19.88
C LYS A 809 -47.40 20.00 19.51
N LEU A 810 -46.49 20.78 18.92
CA LEU A 810 -45.14 20.36 18.57
C LEU A 810 -44.17 20.60 19.75
N ALA A 811 -43.08 19.86 19.78
CA ALA A 811 -41.97 20.06 20.70
C ALA A 811 -40.75 20.62 19.98
N SER A 812 -39.92 21.39 20.68
CA SER A 812 -38.63 21.84 20.14
C SER A 812 -37.65 20.66 20.02
N ASN A 813 -36.67 20.76 19.12
CA ASN A 813 -35.60 19.78 18.90
C ASN A 813 -36.04 18.43 18.29
N PHE A 814 -37.23 18.35 17.70
CA PHE A 814 -37.70 17.17 16.96
C PHE A 814 -38.06 17.55 15.53
N TYR A 815 -37.70 16.69 14.56
CA TYR A 815 -38.13 16.85 13.18
C TYR A 815 -39.55 16.29 12.99
N TYR A 816 -40.43 17.11 12.41
CA TYR A 816 -41.80 16.75 12.07
C TYR A 816 -42.01 16.87 10.57
N HIS A 817 -42.49 15.80 9.94
CA HIS A 817 -42.99 15.82 8.57
C HIS A 817 -44.44 16.32 8.62
N ILE A 818 -44.68 17.51 8.09
CA ILE A 818 -45.98 18.16 8.12
C ILE A 818 -46.51 18.25 6.69
N VAL A 819 -47.69 17.69 6.46
CA VAL A 819 -48.38 17.80 5.18
C VAL A 819 -49.77 18.37 5.41
N THR A 820 -50.10 19.46 4.73
CA THR A 820 -51.43 20.09 4.83
C THR A 820 -52.08 20.14 3.47
N VAL A 821 -53.32 19.65 3.38
CA VAL A 821 -54.04 19.46 2.13
C VAL A 821 -55.30 20.32 2.15
N PHE A 822 -55.56 21.04 1.06
CA PHE A 822 -56.81 21.71 0.75
C PHE A 822 -57.35 21.15 -0.57
N ASP A 823 -58.50 20.49 -0.51
CA ASP A 823 -59.16 19.85 -1.67
C ASP A 823 -60.36 20.65 -2.22
N GLY A 824 -60.44 21.94 -1.89
CA GLY A 824 -61.58 22.80 -2.23
C GLY A 824 -62.65 22.86 -1.13
N PHE A 825 -62.80 21.78 -0.35
CA PHE A 825 -63.83 21.66 0.70
C PHE A 825 -63.29 21.33 2.08
N TYR A 826 -62.11 20.71 2.19
CA TYR A 826 -61.53 20.29 3.46
C TYR A 826 -60.13 20.84 3.63
N LEU A 827 -59.82 21.31 4.84
CA LEU A 827 -58.46 21.53 5.33
C LEU A 827 -58.04 20.31 6.14
N LYS A 828 -57.03 19.58 5.67
CA LYS A 828 -56.47 18.41 6.32
C LYS A 828 -55.05 18.69 6.80
N ILE A 829 -54.69 18.17 7.97
CA ILE A 829 -53.31 18.22 8.50
C ILE A 829 -52.87 16.79 8.81
N TYR A 830 -51.74 16.40 8.22
CA TYR A 830 -51.03 15.17 8.51
C TYR A 830 -49.71 15.50 9.21
N VAL A 831 -49.36 14.72 10.24
CA VAL A 831 -48.08 14.82 10.96
C VAL A 831 -47.43 13.45 10.97
N ASN A 832 -46.20 13.34 10.46
CA ASN A 832 -45.46 12.07 10.33
C ASN A 832 -46.27 10.97 9.60
N GLY A 833 -46.97 11.37 8.54
CA GLY A 833 -47.77 10.48 7.69
C GLY A 833 -49.15 10.08 8.24
N THR A 834 -49.56 10.52 9.43
CA THR A 834 -50.89 10.23 10.00
C THR A 834 -51.81 11.44 9.90
N LEU A 835 -53.07 11.23 9.49
CA LEU A 835 -54.09 12.29 9.49
C LEU A 835 -54.43 12.67 10.93
N PHE A 836 -54.31 13.96 11.25
CA PHE A 836 -54.62 14.48 12.58
C PHE A 836 -55.95 15.22 12.61
N GLU A 837 -56.18 16.09 11.63
CA GLU A 837 -57.37 16.94 11.57
C GLU A 837 -57.90 17.01 10.14
N SER A 838 -59.23 17.05 9.99
CA SER A 838 -59.92 17.26 8.71
C SER A 838 -61.14 18.16 8.94
N ARG A 839 -61.01 19.43 8.60
CA ARG A 839 -62.05 20.45 8.81
C ARG A 839 -62.74 20.80 7.50
N MET A 840 -64.06 20.66 7.46
CA MET A 840 -64.87 21.09 6.32
C MET A 840 -64.99 22.62 6.25
N ILE A 841 -65.01 23.14 5.03
CA ILE A 841 -65.30 24.52 4.67
C ILE A 841 -66.62 24.50 3.90
N GLU A 842 -67.61 25.23 4.41
CA GLU A 842 -68.98 25.26 3.88
C GLU A 842 -69.15 26.13 2.62
N GLU A 843 -68.07 26.73 2.12
CA GLU A 843 -68.04 27.65 0.99
C GLU A 843 -66.98 27.20 -0.04
N ASN A 844 -67.21 27.42 -1.34
CA ASN A 844 -66.21 27.14 -2.38
C ASN A 844 -65.07 28.17 -2.31
N VAL A 845 -64.02 27.86 -1.55
CA VAL A 845 -62.87 28.76 -1.37
C VAL A 845 -61.95 28.70 -2.58
N THR A 846 -61.70 29.87 -3.18
CA THR A 846 -60.67 30.07 -4.21
C THR A 846 -59.43 30.71 -3.61
N LEU A 847 -58.24 30.21 -3.96
CA LEU A 847 -56.96 30.78 -3.54
C LEU A 847 -56.50 31.85 -4.53
N SER A 848 -55.80 32.87 -4.02
CA SER A 848 -55.33 34.03 -4.80
C SER A 848 -53.94 33.76 -5.35
N ASN A 849 -53.68 34.15 -6.59
CA ASN A 849 -52.37 33.95 -7.23
C ASN A 849 -51.46 35.19 -7.17
N VAL A 850 -51.97 36.33 -6.71
CA VAL A 850 -51.32 37.64 -6.87
C VAL A 850 -50.21 37.88 -5.83
N ASN A 851 -50.34 37.32 -4.63
CA ASN A 851 -49.39 37.56 -3.54
C ASN A 851 -48.09 36.73 -3.69
N PRO A 852 -46.93 37.28 -3.26
CA PRO A 852 -45.69 36.51 -3.19
C PRO A 852 -45.80 35.39 -2.15
N ILE A 853 -44.91 34.39 -2.28
CA ILE A 853 -44.78 33.33 -1.27
C ILE A 853 -43.59 33.68 -0.38
N LEU A 854 -43.82 33.73 0.93
CA LEU A 854 -42.78 33.94 1.92
C LEU A 854 -42.62 32.68 2.75
N VAL A 855 -41.38 32.26 2.96
CA VAL A 855 -41.01 31.17 3.87
C VAL A 855 -40.25 31.79 5.04
N GLY A 856 -40.70 31.50 6.25
CA GLY A 856 -40.10 31.99 7.49
C GLY A 856 -40.60 33.34 8.00
N CYS A 857 -41.59 33.96 7.34
CA CYS A 857 -42.31 35.13 7.88
C CYS A 857 -43.68 35.30 7.23
N GLN A 858 -44.50 36.20 7.79
CA GLN A 858 -45.76 36.63 7.20
C GLN A 858 -45.55 37.73 6.15
N ASN A 859 -46.47 37.85 5.17
CA ASN A 859 -46.51 38.99 4.23
C ASN A 859 -47.10 40.26 4.87
N LEU A 860 -46.50 40.67 5.98
CA LEU A 860 -46.76 41.88 6.74
C LEU A 860 -45.44 42.31 7.38
N SER A 861 -44.99 43.54 7.15
CA SER A 861 -43.67 44.00 7.59
C SER A 861 -43.48 43.83 9.11
N GLY A 862 -42.56 42.96 9.53
CA GLY A 862 -42.10 42.83 10.92
C GLY A 862 -42.87 41.87 11.83
N TYR A 863 -43.79 41.03 11.33
CA TYR A 863 -44.61 40.13 12.15
C TYR A 863 -44.37 38.62 11.86
N TYR A 864 -44.41 37.82 12.94
CA TYR A 864 -44.44 36.34 12.98
C TYR A 864 -43.31 35.60 12.24
N TYR A 865 -42.06 35.99 12.48
CA TYR A 865 -40.88 35.29 11.96
C TYR A 865 -40.75 33.87 12.52
N TYR A 866 -40.49 32.90 11.65
CA TYR A 866 -40.20 31.53 12.04
C TYR A 866 -38.86 31.42 12.74
N LYS A 867 -38.82 30.60 13.80
CA LYS A 867 -37.59 30.22 14.48
C LYS A 867 -37.46 28.70 14.44
N GLY A 868 -36.39 28.20 13.84
CA GLY A 868 -36.20 26.76 13.68
C GLY A 868 -35.41 26.39 12.43
N ASP A 869 -35.26 25.09 12.22
CA ASP A 869 -34.60 24.50 11.08
C ASP A 869 -35.64 23.92 10.10
N LEU A 870 -35.48 24.17 8.80
CA LEU A 870 -36.33 23.65 7.72
C LEU A 870 -35.47 22.85 6.75
N LEU A 871 -35.74 21.55 6.61
CA LEU A 871 -34.97 20.68 5.72
C LEU A 871 -35.40 20.84 4.28
N TYR A 872 -36.71 20.75 4.02
CA TYR A 872 -37.27 21.03 2.71
C TYR A 872 -38.70 21.53 2.86
N LEU A 873 -39.16 22.19 1.81
CA LEU A 873 -40.54 22.60 1.64
C LEU A 873 -40.96 22.38 0.20
N ARG A 874 -42.17 21.86 0.01
CA ARG A 874 -42.78 21.59 -1.28
C ARG A 874 -44.20 22.12 -1.32
N ILE A 875 -44.59 22.64 -2.48
CA ILE A 875 -45.94 23.10 -2.77
C ILE A 875 -46.42 22.37 -4.02
N TYR A 876 -47.60 21.78 -3.90
CA TYR A 876 -48.30 21.15 -5.01
C TYR A 876 -49.60 21.92 -5.29
N ASN A 877 -49.95 22.13 -6.55
CA ASN A 877 -51.23 22.73 -6.96
C ASN A 877 -52.38 21.71 -7.03
N LYS A 878 -52.33 20.69 -6.15
CA LYS A 878 -53.25 19.56 -6.12
C LYS A 878 -53.41 19.04 -4.70
N ALA A 879 -54.57 18.47 -4.39
CA ALA A 879 -54.77 17.71 -3.17
C ALA A 879 -54.13 16.31 -3.29
N LEU A 880 -53.08 16.04 -2.51
CA LEU A 880 -52.49 14.70 -2.43
C LEU A 880 -53.40 13.76 -1.64
N ASP A 881 -53.56 12.53 -2.12
CA ASP A 881 -54.30 11.49 -1.40
C ASP A 881 -53.48 10.93 -0.23
N GLU A 882 -54.18 10.32 0.73
CA GLU A 882 -53.57 9.78 1.95
C GLU A 882 -52.45 8.77 1.65
N ARG A 883 -52.62 7.94 0.61
CA ARG A 883 -51.61 6.95 0.21
C ARG A 883 -50.31 7.62 -0.23
N THR A 884 -50.40 8.70 -1.02
CA THR A 884 -49.23 9.47 -1.45
C THR A 884 -48.57 10.17 -0.27
N VAL A 885 -49.34 10.72 0.67
CA VAL A 885 -48.79 11.33 1.89
C VAL A 885 -48.00 10.32 2.74
N ILE A 886 -48.53 9.11 2.93
CA ILE A 886 -47.82 8.02 3.63
C ILE A 886 -46.56 7.59 2.88
N ALA A 887 -46.61 7.53 1.54
CA ALA A 887 -45.46 7.18 0.72
C ALA A 887 -44.33 8.22 0.84
N LEU A 888 -44.68 9.52 0.83
CA LEU A 888 -43.73 10.62 1.01
C LEU A 888 -43.05 10.58 2.37
N PHE A 889 -43.80 10.26 3.44
CA PHE A 889 -43.24 10.09 4.79
C PHE A 889 -42.21 8.94 4.86
N LYS A 890 -42.52 7.79 4.23
CA LYS A 890 -41.62 6.61 4.21
C LYS A 890 -40.41 6.80 3.29
N ASN A 891 -40.61 7.45 2.14
CA ASN A 891 -39.57 7.65 1.15
C ASN A 891 -39.77 8.97 0.39
N GLN A 892 -38.96 9.97 0.73
CA GLN A 892 -39.03 11.33 0.20
C GLN A 892 -38.69 11.45 -1.30
N SER A 893 -38.17 10.38 -1.92
CA SER A 893 -37.89 10.31 -3.37
C SER A 893 -39.10 9.92 -4.22
N SER A 894 -40.23 9.56 -3.60
CA SER A 894 -41.49 9.22 -4.27
C SER A 894 -42.32 10.43 -4.74
N THR A 895 -41.68 11.59 -4.93
CA THR A 895 -42.34 12.86 -5.25
C THR A 895 -43.10 12.84 -6.57
N PRO A 896 -44.40 13.23 -6.60
CA PRO A 896 -45.13 13.44 -7.84
C PRO A 896 -44.65 14.73 -8.51
N PHE A 897 -43.83 14.60 -9.56
CA PHE A 897 -43.16 15.74 -10.20
C PHE A 897 -44.05 16.62 -11.10
N GLN A 898 -45.18 16.10 -11.60
CA GLN A 898 -46.05 16.84 -12.54
C GLN A 898 -46.86 17.96 -11.89
N ASP A 899 -47.23 17.79 -10.61
CA ASP A 899 -48.09 18.72 -9.85
C ASP A 899 -47.28 19.58 -8.86
N LEU A 900 -45.94 19.52 -8.95
CA LEU A 900 -45.01 20.20 -8.05
C LEU A 900 -44.67 21.59 -8.58
N VAL A 901 -44.94 22.60 -7.76
CA VAL A 901 -44.91 24.02 -8.15
C VAL A 901 -43.78 24.80 -7.50
N LEU A 902 -43.42 24.42 -6.28
CA LEU A 902 -42.25 24.95 -5.60
C LEU A 902 -41.64 23.79 -4.85
N TRP A 903 -40.34 23.59 -5.02
CA TRP A 903 -39.58 22.67 -4.19
C TRP A 903 -38.28 23.34 -3.77
N ILE A 904 -38.16 23.56 -2.48
CA ILE A 904 -36.97 24.16 -1.90
C ILE A 904 -36.36 23.15 -0.93
N LYS A 905 -35.07 22.94 -1.09
CA LYS A 905 -34.20 22.21 -0.18
C LYS A 905 -32.88 22.98 -0.19
N PRO A 906 -32.13 23.06 0.93
CA PRO A 906 -30.80 23.62 0.95
C PRO A 906 -29.95 22.98 -0.14
N LYS A 907 -29.78 23.72 -1.24
CA LYS A 907 -28.78 23.41 -2.24
C LYS A 907 -27.51 24.06 -1.77
N VAL A 908 -26.55 23.25 -1.37
CA VAL A 908 -25.18 23.70 -1.21
C VAL A 908 -24.60 23.83 -2.62
N TYR A 909 -24.86 24.97 -3.26
CA TYR A 909 -24.10 25.38 -4.45
C TYR A 909 -22.67 25.66 -3.98
N ARG A 910 -21.75 24.73 -4.18
CA ARG A 910 -20.33 24.98 -3.92
C ARG A 910 -19.76 25.85 -5.05
N LEU A 911 -20.03 27.15 -4.95
CA LEU A 911 -19.33 28.18 -5.71
C LEU A 911 -19.09 29.39 -4.80
N SER A 912 -18.29 29.18 -3.76
CA SER A 912 -17.75 30.27 -2.97
C SER A 912 -16.30 30.53 -3.39
N LEU A 913 -16.07 31.75 -3.84
CA LEU A 913 -14.75 32.32 -4.02
C LEU A 913 -14.21 32.62 -2.62
N VAL A 914 -13.53 31.65 -1.99
CA VAL A 914 -13.37 31.67 -0.51
C VAL A 914 -12.52 32.83 0.02
N ASN A 915 -11.33 33.13 -0.53
CA ASN A 915 -10.64 34.41 -0.32
C ASN A 915 -9.27 34.52 -1.03
N HIS A 916 -8.81 35.77 -1.13
CA HIS A 916 -7.56 36.29 -1.70
C HIS A 916 -6.38 36.22 -0.72
N ILE A 917 -5.19 35.79 -1.18
CA ILE A 917 -3.95 35.84 -0.38
C ILE A 917 -2.81 36.37 -1.25
N ARG A 918 -2.21 37.51 -0.87
CA ARG A 918 -0.94 38.00 -1.42
C ARG A 918 0.24 37.25 -0.83
N THR A 919 1.10 36.70 -1.67
CA THR A 919 2.44 36.24 -1.28
C THR A 919 3.37 37.44 -1.04
N LEU A 920 4.53 37.20 -0.40
CA LEU A 920 5.58 38.22 -0.17
C LEU A 920 6.12 38.88 -1.46
N SER A 921 5.88 38.27 -2.62
CA SER A 921 6.16 38.83 -3.96
C SER A 921 4.99 39.62 -4.57
N GLY A 922 3.88 39.81 -3.85
CA GLY A 922 2.73 40.60 -4.26
C GLY A 922 1.68 39.87 -5.12
N ASN A 923 1.77 38.55 -5.28
CA ASN A 923 0.85 37.79 -6.14
C ASN A 923 -0.28 37.10 -5.36
N ASN A 924 -1.48 37.07 -5.95
CA ASN A 924 -2.70 36.54 -5.31
C ASN A 924 -2.95 35.08 -5.69
N LEU A 925 -3.17 34.19 -4.73
CA LEU A 925 -3.55 32.79 -4.97
C LEU A 925 -5.04 32.55 -4.71
N TYR A 926 -5.71 31.83 -5.62
CA TYR A 926 -7.13 31.45 -5.50
C TYR A 926 -7.30 29.94 -5.61
N ILE A 927 -8.11 29.34 -4.73
CA ILE A 927 -8.42 27.90 -4.71
C ILE A 927 -9.94 27.76 -4.86
N CYS A 928 -10.39 26.89 -5.78
CA CYS A 928 -11.80 26.67 -6.11
C CYS A 928 -12.18 25.19 -5.98
N LYS A 929 -13.44 24.91 -5.62
CA LYS A 929 -14.04 23.57 -5.67
C LYS A 929 -14.96 23.41 -6.87
N TYR A 930 -14.92 22.23 -7.48
CA TYR A 930 -16.01 21.63 -8.24
C TYR A 930 -16.38 20.30 -7.55
N ASN A 931 -17.67 19.99 -7.34
CA ASN A 931 -18.15 18.66 -7.68
C ASN A 931 -19.68 18.60 -7.90
N LEU A 932 -20.06 17.74 -8.84
CA LEU A 932 -21.37 17.57 -9.46
C LEU A 932 -22.28 16.66 -8.63
N GLU A 933 -23.47 17.14 -8.26
CA GLU A 933 -24.63 16.26 -8.08
C GLU A 933 -25.52 16.42 -9.31
N GLY A 934 -25.39 15.46 -10.23
CA GLY A 934 -26.08 15.43 -11.51
C GLY A 934 -25.12 14.89 -12.57
N ASN A 935 -25.47 13.78 -13.22
CA ASN A 935 -24.70 13.14 -14.29
C ASN A 935 -24.59 14.04 -15.54
N GLU A 936 -23.80 15.11 -15.44
CA GLU A 936 -23.17 15.72 -16.60
C GLU A 936 -21.67 15.45 -16.48
N THR A 937 -21.21 14.50 -17.29
CA THR A 937 -19.78 14.35 -17.58
C THR A 937 -19.23 15.72 -17.97
N MET A 938 -18.27 16.25 -17.21
CA MET A 938 -17.55 17.47 -17.59
C MET A 938 -16.85 17.23 -18.92
N GLY A 939 -17.51 17.61 -20.01
CA GLY A 939 -16.85 17.77 -21.29
C GLY A 939 -15.73 18.79 -21.10
N SER A 940 -14.54 18.47 -21.63
CA SER A 940 -13.45 19.43 -21.75
C SER A 940 -14.00 20.78 -22.23
N PRO A 941 -13.71 21.91 -21.57
CA PRO A 941 -14.28 23.19 -21.96
C PRO A 941 -13.89 23.48 -23.42
N GLN A 942 -14.89 23.64 -24.28
CA GLN A 942 -14.69 23.90 -25.71
C GLN A 942 -13.96 25.23 -25.99
N ASN A 943 -13.70 26.07 -24.97
CA ASN A 943 -13.00 27.36 -25.07
C ASN A 943 -12.00 27.58 -23.91
N LYS A 944 -10.79 26.99 -23.97
CA LYS A 944 -9.68 27.32 -23.05
C LYS A 944 -8.99 28.62 -23.52
N LYS A 945 -8.61 29.52 -22.60
CA LYS A 945 -7.85 30.74 -22.93
C LYS A 945 -6.34 30.50 -23.01
N VAL A 946 -5.86 29.60 -22.16
CA VAL A 946 -4.47 29.13 -22.07
C VAL A 946 -4.47 27.64 -22.42
N TYR A 947 -3.52 27.23 -23.24
CA TYR A 947 -3.27 25.86 -23.62
C TYR A 947 -1.85 25.49 -23.22
N ILE A 948 -1.69 24.35 -22.55
CA ILE A 948 -0.36 23.83 -22.23
C ILE A 948 0.01 22.84 -23.31
N ASN A 949 1.06 23.17 -24.06
CA ASN A 949 1.54 22.38 -25.19
C ASN A 949 2.43 21.24 -24.68
N SER A 950 3.34 21.53 -23.75
CA SER A 950 4.19 20.52 -23.12
C SER A 950 4.77 21.00 -21.79
N ILE A 951 5.14 20.04 -20.95
CA ILE A 951 5.88 20.26 -19.70
C ILE A 951 7.07 19.31 -19.69
N GLN A 952 8.26 19.81 -19.37
CA GLN A 952 9.50 19.03 -19.33
C GLN A 952 10.24 19.28 -18.03
N ILE A 953 10.83 18.22 -17.46
CA ILE A 953 11.71 18.29 -16.30
C ILE A 953 13.12 17.94 -16.75
N ASN A 954 14.05 18.88 -16.59
CA ASN A 954 15.46 18.71 -16.92
C ASN A 954 16.30 18.97 -15.67
N VAL A 955 17.48 18.36 -15.59
CA VAL A 955 18.47 18.67 -14.55
C VAL A 955 19.73 19.18 -15.24
N THR A 956 20.18 20.36 -14.86
CA THR A 956 21.35 21.02 -15.44
C THR A 956 22.37 21.33 -14.34
N SER A 957 23.64 20.97 -14.56
CA SER A 957 24.73 21.33 -13.66
C SER A 957 25.11 22.80 -13.82
N VAL A 958 25.02 23.61 -12.77
CA VAL A 958 25.47 25.01 -12.78
C VAL A 958 26.63 25.17 -11.79
N GLY A 959 27.86 25.15 -12.30
CA GLY A 959 29.07 25.30 -11.50
C GLY A 959 29.39 24.09 -10.61
N LYS A 960 30.44 24.23 -9.78
CA LYS A 960 31.14 23.14 -9.07
C LYS A 960 30.35 22.37 -7.99
N ASN A 961 29.11 22.74 -7.66
CA ASN A 961 28.41 22.14 -6.49
C ASN A 961 26.87 22.26 -6.47
N MET A 962 26.22 22.79 -7.51
CA MET A 962 24.79 23.05 -7.50
C MET A 962 24.13 22.59 -8.80
N ASP A 963 23.62 21.36 -8.79
CA ASP A 963 22.71 20.90 -9.85
C ASP A 963 21.37 21.60 -9.68
N ILE A 964 20.80 22.11 -10.76
CA ILE A 964 19.52 22.81 -10.77
C ILE A 964 18.51 21.96 -11.54
N VAL A 965 17.38 21.70 -10.91
CA VAL A 965 16.20 21.10 -11.55
C VAL A 965 15.41 22.22 -12.23
N GLN A 966 15.25 22.12 -13.53
CA GLN A 966 14.51 23.05 -14.37
C GLN A 966 13.21 22.40 -14.85
N ILE A 967 12.07 22.99 -14.51
CA ILE A 967 10.75 22.59 -15.02
C ILE A 967 10.33 23.63 -16.06
N THR A 968 10.25 23.22 -17.33
CA THR A 968 9.92 24.10 -18.45
C THR A 968 8.51 23.81 -18.94
N LEU A 969 7.70 24.86 -19.01
CA LEU A 969 6.30 24.82 -19.42
C LEU A 969 6.17 25.58 -20.74
N ASN A 970 5.81 24.88 -21.82
CA ASN A 970 5.48 25.50 -23.09
C ASN A 970 3.97 25.67 -23.15
N CYS A 971 3.51 26.90 -23.32
CA CYS A 971 2.09 27.21 -23.33
C CYS A 971 1.76 28.28 -24.38
N THR A 972 0.56 28.17 -24.94
CA THR A 972 -0.01 29.15 -25.86
C THR A 972 -1.18 29.82 -25.18
N SER A 973 -1.27 31.14 -25.27
CA SER A 973 -2.37 31.89 -24.69
C SER A 973 -3.02 32.81 -25.71
N LEU A 974 -4.35 32.81 -25.75
CA LEU A 974 -5.13 33.69 -26.61
C LEU A 974 -5.23 35.11 -26.04
N VAL A 975 -4.95 35.29 -24.75
CA VAL A 975 -5.07 36.55 -23.99
C VAL A 975 -3.88 36.67 -23.03
N GLN A 976 -3.50 37.89 -22.63
CA GLN A 976 -2.57 38.05 -21.52
C GLN A 976 -3.27 37.65 -20.21
N ASP A 977 -2.68 36.71 -19.46
CA ASP A 977 -3.30 36.17 -18.25
C ASP A 977 -2.26 35.84 -17.16
N LYS A 978 -2.69 35.77 -15.90
CA LYS A 978 -1.88 35.27 -14.79
C LYS A 978 -2.26 33.83 -14.50
N ILE A 979 -1.26 32.95 -14.43
CA ILE A 979 -1.46 31.55 -14.04
C ILE A 979 -0.81 31.24 -12.70
N THR A 980 -1.49 30.39 -11.95
CA THR A 980 -0.97 29.75 -10.74
C THR A 980 -0.53 28.34 -11.09
N ILE A 981 0.72 28.00 -10.77
CA ILE A 981 1.32 26.70 -10.99
C ILE A 981 1.62 26.10 -9.62
N LEU A 982 0.93 25.02 -9.27
CA LEU A 982 1.16 24.24 -8.07
C LEU A 982 1.90 22.96 -8.47
N ILE A 983 3.07 22.73 -7.88
CA ILE A 983 3.89 21.55 -8.12
C ILE A 983 4.04 20.79 -6.81
N GLY A 984 3.55 19.56 -6.76
CA GLY A 984 3.59 18.69 -5.59
C GLY A 984 4.44 17.46 -5.85
N ALA A 985 5.26 17.08 -4.89
CA ALA A 985 5.83 15.75 -4.78
C ALA A 985 5.09 14.97 -3.68
N LEU A 986 5.55 13.76 -3.39
CA LEU A 986 4.97 12.97 -2.30
C LEU A 986 5.26 13.59 -0.93
N GLU A 987 6.45 14.20 -0.78
CA GLU A 987 6.95 14.76 0.47
C GLU A 987 6.42 16.18 0.75
N PHE A 988 6.37 17.06 -0.26
CA PHE A 988 5.97 18.46 -0.12
C PHE A 988 5.54 19.08 -1.46
N SER A 989 4.92 20.26 -1.43
CA SER A 989 4.55 21.04 -2.62
C SER A 989 5.04 22.48 -2.57
N LYS A 990 5.11 23.11 -3.75
CA LYS A 990 5.44 24.53 -3.91
C LYS A 990 4.53 25.20 -4.93
N ILE A 991 4.28 26.48 -4.70
CA ILE A 991 3.39 27.30 -5.52
C ILE A 991 4.21 28.36 -6.24
N PHE A 992 3.96 28.51 -7.54
CA PHE A 992 4.54 29.52 -8.40
C PHE A 992 3.42 30.32 -9.08
N ILE A 993 3.64 31.61 -9.27
CA ILE A 993 2.66 32.49 -9.94
C ILE A 993 3.40 33.26 -11.02
N THR A 994 2.94 33.17 -12.27
CA THR A 994 3.61 33.76 -13.43
C THR A 994 2.59 34.41 -14.38
N THR A 995 3.02 35.43 -15.12
CA THR A 995 2.24 36.10 -16.16
C THR A 995 2.57 35.51 -17.52
N ILE A 996 1.55 35.14 -18.28
CA ILE A 996 1.65 34.63 -19.66
C ILE A 996 1.12 35.69 -20.62
N ASN A 997 1.87 35.95 -21.69
CA ASN A 997 1.49 36.91 -22.73
C ASN A 997 0.65 36.24 -23.82
N ARG A 998 -0.04 37.03 -24.64
CA ARG A 998 -0.74 36.50 -25.82
C ARG A 998 0.28 35.92 -26.81
N GLY A 999 0.06 34.70 -27.29
CA GLY A 999 0.97 33.96 -28.16
C GLY A 999 1.66 32.79 -27.45
N GLU A 1000 2.82 32.37 -27.96
CA GLU A 1000 3.66 31.32 -27.36
C GLU A 1000 4.48 31.86 -26.20
N ASN A 1001 4.54 31.07 -25.12
CA ASN A 1001 5.29 31.40 -23.91
C ASN A 1001 6.04 30.16 -23.41
N ILE A 1002 7.24 30.41 -22.88
CA ILE A 1002 8.07 29.41 -22.21
C ILE A 1002 8.28 29.89 -20.79
N VAL A 1003 7.76 29.14 -19.82
CA VAL A 1003 7.93 29.43 -18.38
C VAL A 1003 8.89 28.41 -17.80
N THR A 1004 10.01 28.87 -17.26
CA THR A 1004 11.04 28.01 -16.65
C THR A 1004 11.09 28.23 -15.15
N ILE A 1005 10.90 27.15 -14.37
CA ILE A 1005 11.01 27.13 -12.91
C ILE A 1005 12.32 26.45 -12.54
N THR A 1006 13.18 27.12 -11.79
CA THR A 1006 14.49 26.63 -11.38
C THR A 1006 14.54 26.34 -9.88
N LEU A 1007 14.93 25.12 -9.51
CA LEU A 1007 15.05 24.67 -8.11
C LEU A 1007 16.45 24.06 -7.88
N PRO A 1008 17.18 24.43 -6.82
CA PRO A 1008 18.41 23.72 -6.46
C PRO A 1008 18.12 22.25 -6.15
N SER A 1009 19.03 21.35 -6.49
CA SER A 1009 18.84 19.92 -6.28
C SER A 1009 18.79 19.54 -4.80
N PHE A 1010 19.63 20.20 -3.99
CA PHE A 1010 19.75 19.98 -2.55
C PHE A 1010 19.83 21.31 -1.80
N ILE A 1011 19.43 21.29 -0.53
CA ILE A 1011 19.69 22.36 0.44
C ILE A 1011 20.59 21.84 1.53
N GLN A 1012 21.55 22.67 1.96
CA GLN A 1012 22.43 22.38 3.08
C GLN A 1012 21.72 22.75 4.39
N THR A 1013 21.64 21.82 5.35
CA THR A 1013 21.13 22.04 6.71
C THR A 1013 22.14 21.58 7.75
N ASP A 1014 21.90 21.95 9.02
CA ASP A 1014 22.77 21.60 10.15
C ASP A 1014 22.94 20.08 10.34
N THR A 1015 21.99 19.30 9.83
CA THR A 1015 21.97 17.82 9.87
C THR A 1015 22.49 17.15 8.60
N GLY A 1016 22.83 17.91 7.54
CA GLY A 1016 23.35 17.37 6.27
C GLY A 1016 22.74 18.01 5.02
N ARG A 1017 22.81 17.31 3.88
CA ARG A 1017 22.16 17.75 2.61
C ARG A 1017 20.75 17.16 2.53
N LEU A 1018 19.74 18.01 2.45
CA LEU A 1018 18.36 17.62 2.22
C LEU A 1018 18.00 17.69 0.72
N PRO A 1019 17.38 16.64 0.15
CA PRO A 1019 16.89 16.68 -1.23
C PRO A 1019 15.79 17.74 -1.37
N TYR A 1020 15.92 18.61 -2.38
CA TYR A 1020 15.01 19.74 -2.63
C TYR A 1020 14.35 19.60 -4.01
N GLY A 1021 14.97 20.13 -5.07
CA GLY A 1021 14.47 20.04 -6.44
C GLY A 1021 14.45 18.60 -6.97
N THR A 1022 15.41 17.76 -6.53
CA THR A 1022 15.52 16.36 -6.98
C THR A 1022 14.29 15.53 -6.65
N VAL A 1023 13.53 15.91 -5.63
CA VAL A 1023 12.31 15.19 -5.23
C VAL A 1023 11.28 15.22 -6.38
N PHE A 1024 11.13 16.37 -7.04
CA PHE A 1024 10.22 16.54 -8.19
C PHE A 1024 10.67 15.78 -9.45
N THR A 1025 11.95 15.37 -9.54
CA THR A 1025 12.42 14.54 -10.68
C THR A 1025 11.85 13.13 -10.63
N ARG A 1026 11.57 12.62 -9.42
CA ARG A 1026 10.90 11.33 -9.23
C ARG A 1026 9.44 11.44 -9.63
N TRP A 1027 8.80 12.51 -9.16
CA TRP A 1027 7.38 12.73 -9.35
C TRP A 1027 7.03 14.19 -9.05
N ALA A 1028 6.44 14.87 -10.04
CA ALA A 1028 5.79 16.16 -9.91
C ALA A 1028 4.32 16.09 -10.33
N ASN A 1029 3.40 16.17 -9.37
CA ASN A 1029 2.01 16.52 -9.60
C ASN A 1029 1.92 18.00 -9.99
N VAL A 1030 1.48 18.30 -11.20
CA VAL A 1030 1.38 19.68 -11.69
C VAL A 1030 -0.07 20.06 -11.89
N LEU A 1031 -0.51 21.08 -11.14
CA LEU A 1031 -1.80 21.73 -11.28
C LEU A 1031 -1.59 23.16 -11.77
N ILE A 1032 -2.26 23.53 -12.86
CA ILE A 1032 -2.20 24.89 -13.40
C ILE A 1032 -3.60 25.47 -13.49
N ILE A 1033 -3.76 26.65 -12.91
CA ILE A 1033 -5.03 27.37 -12.78
C ILE A 1033 -4.87 28.76 -13.40
N ASP A 1034 -5.84 29.19 -14.21
CA ASP A 1034 -5.88 30.54 -14.78
C ASP A 1034 -6.42 31.60 -13.78
N SER A 1035 -6.40 32.89 -14.17
CA SER A 1035 -6.95 33.95 -13.31
C SER A 1035 -8.46 33.85 -13.11
N GLY A 1036 -9.15 33.21 -14.07
CA GLY A 1036 -10.56 32.83 -14.01
C GLY A 1036 -10.85 31.64 -13.08
N LYS A 1037 -9.81 31.09 -12.44
CA LYS A 1037 -9.87 29.99 -11.47
C LYS A 1037 -10.33 28.66 -12.06
N LYS A 1038 -10.10 28.46 -13.36
CA LYS A 1038 -10.34 27.21 -14.07
C LYS A 1038 -9.04 26.41 -14.15
N ILE A 1039 -9.17 25.09 -14.04
CA ILE A 1039 -8.04 24.16 -14.23
C ILE A 1039 -7.70 24.15 -15.72
N VAL A 1040 -6.50 24.62 -16.04
CA VAL A 1040 -5.94 24.64 -17.40
C VAL A 1040 -5.28 23.30 -17.70
N TYR A 1041 -4.55 22.77 -16.72
CA TYR A 1041 -3.80 21.52 -16.79
C TYR A 1041 -3.75 20.83 -15.43
N SER A 1042 -3.88 19.51 -15.46
CA SER A 1042 -3.72 18.59 -14.33
C SER A 1042 -3.04 17.36 -14.88
N ASN A 1043 -1.81 17.09 -14.46
CA ASN A 1043 -1.20 15.78 -14.69
C ASN A 1043 -0.03 15.52 -13.74
N THR A 1044 0.37 14.27 -13.67
CA THR A 1044 1.62 13.82 -13.05
C THR A 1044 2.73 13.73 -14.08
N ILE A 1045 3.91 14.20 -13.73
CA ILE A 1045 5.10 14.17 -14.59
C ILE A 1045 6.25 13.56 -13.80
N SER A 1046 7.06 12.73 -14.44
CA SER A 1046 8.34 12.30 -13.90
C SER A 1046 9.44 12.39 -14.95
N LEU A 1047 10.69 12.51 -14.50
CA LEU A 1047 11.86 12.36 -15.36
C LEU A 1047 11.98 10.92 -15.89
N TRP A 1048 11.40 9.97 -15.17
CA TRP A 1048 11.45 8.53 -15.42
C TRP A 1048 10.17 7.99 -16.04
N ASN A 1049 9.48 8.79 -16.88
CA ASN A 1049 8.41 8.26 -17.70
C ASN A 1049 9.01 7.38 -18.81
N PHE A 1050 8.59 6.12 -18.84
CA PHE A 1050 8.99 5.13 -19.82
C PHE A 1050 8.04 5.12 -21.00
N SER A 1051 8.60 5.00 -22.19
CA SER A 1051 7.81 4.78 -23.40
C SER A 1051 7.25 3.36 -23.43
N LEU A 1052 6.24 3.14 -24.27
CA LEU A 1052 5.75 1.78 -24.56
C LEU A 1052 6.87 0.84 -25.03
N TYR A 1053 7.88 1.37 -25.73
CA TYR A 1053 9.04 0.59 -26.19
C TYR A 1053 9.92 0.11 -25.04
N ASP A 1054 10.20 0.98 -24.07
CA ASP A 1054 10.99 0.65 -22.88
C ASP A 1054 10.31 -0.49 -22.09
N MET A 1055 8.99 -0.40 -21.97
CA MET A 1055 8.17 -1.38 -21.27
C MET A 1055 8.04 -2.70 -22.05
N ALA A 1056 7.94 -2.64 -23.38
CA ALA A 1056 7.97 -3.83 -24.23
C ALA A 1056 9.33 -4.55 -24.16
N PHE A 1057 10.44 -3.80 -24.10
CA PHE A 1057 11.78 -4.36 -23.91
C PHE A 1057 11.89 -5.07 -22.55
N TYR A 1058 11.45 -4.42 -21.48
CA TYR A 1058 11.42 -4.99 -20.14
C TYR A 1058 10.57 -6.27 -20.08
N PHE A 1059 9.38 -6.23 -20.69
CA PHE A 1059 8.48 -7.37 -20.82
C PHE A 1059 9.15 -8.55 -21.54
N ALA A 1060 9.73 -8.30 -22.72
CA ALA A 1060 10.40 -9.33 -23.51
C ALA A 1060 11.55 -9.99 -22.74
N GLY A 1061 12.35 -9.19 -22.02
CA GLY A 1061 13.43 -9.70 -21.18
C GLY A 1061 12.93 -10.63 -20.07
N LEU A 1062 11.84 -10.24 -19.39
CA LEU A 1062 11.27 -11.04 -18.30
C LEU A 1062 10.62 -12.33 -18.81
N VAL A 1063 9.90 -12.28 -19.95
CA VAL A 1063 9.36 -13.48 -20.63
C VAL A 1063 10.49 -14.47 -20.96
N MET A 1064 11.59 -13.97 -21.52
CA MET A 1064 12.75 -14.82 -21.85
C MET A 1064 13.36 -15.47 -20.61
N ILE A 1065 13.52 -14.74 -19.52
CA ILE A 1065 14.03 -15.28 -18.24
C ILE A 1065 13.15 -16.43 -17.75
N VAL A 1066 11.82 -16.24 -17.73
CA VAL A 1066 10.86 -17.26 -17.29
C VAL A 1066 10.93 -18.51 -18.16
N ILE A 1067 10.90 -18.35 -19.49
CA ILE A 1067 10.96 -19.48 -20.43
C ILE A 1067 12.26 -20.27 -20.25
N VAL A 1068 13.39 -19.57 -20.09
CA VAL A 1068 14.70 -20.20 -19.87
C VAL A 1068 14.72 -20.96 -18.54
N ILE A 1069 14.16 -20.40 -17.46
CA ILE A 1069 14.03 -21.11 -16.18
C ILE A 1069 13.22 -22.40 -16.36
N CYS A 1070 12.05 -22.32 -16.98
CA CYS A 1070 11.19 -23.49 -17.21
C CYS A 1070 11.88 -24.55 -18.07
N ALA A 1071 12.59 -24.14 -19.13
CA ALA A 1071 13.33 -25.05 -20.00
C ALA A 1071 14.51 -25.73 -19.27
N LEU A 1072 15.23 -25.01 -18.42
CA LEU A 1072 16.33 -25.57 -17.62
C LEU A 1072 15.81 -26.53 -16.54
N VAL A 1073 14.70 -26.20 -15.87
CA VAL A 1073 14.02 -27.10 -14.92
C VAL A 1073 13.64 -28.40 -15.62
N ALA A 1074 13.05 -28.32 -16.82
CA ALA A 1074 12.71 -29.50 -17.63
C ALA A 1074 13.90 -30.39 -17.96
N ARG A 1075 15.09 -29.81 -18.19
CA ARG A 1075 16.33 -30.57 -18.43
C ARG A 1075 16.84 -31.28 -17.18
N ILE A 1076 16.78 -30.63 -16.02
CA ILE A 1076 17.30 -31.17 -14.75
C ILE A 1076 16.48 -32.38 -14.27
N PHE A 1077 15.15 -32.32 -14.44
CA PHE A 1077 14.24 -33.37 -13.97
C PHE A 1077 14.00 -34.51 -14.97
N LYS A 1078 14.74 -34.54 -16.07
CA LYS A 1078 14.71 -35.66 -17.02
C LYS A 1078 15.18 -36.94 -16.30
N ILE A 1079 14.37 -37.99 -16.35
CA ILE A 1079 14.81 -39.34 -16.00
C ILE A 1079 15.75 -39.80 -17.11
N SER A 1080 16.99 -40.18 -16.78
CA SER A 1080 17.79 -40.98 -17.69
C SER A 1080 17.06 -42.30 -17.87
N GLN A 1081 16.66 -42.62 -19.09
CA GLN A 1081 16.38 -44.00 -19.43
C GLN A 1081 17.68 -44.79 -19.19
N CYS A 1082 17.72 -45.53 -18.08
CA CYS A 1082 18.48 -46.75 -18.00
C CYS A 1082 17.47 -47.87 -18.16
#